data_AF-A0A661SXC4-F1
#
_entry.id   AF-A0A661SXC4-F1
#
_cell.length_a   1.000
_cell.length_b   1.000
_cell.length_c   1.000
_cell.angle_alpha   90.00
_cell.angle_beta   90.00
_cell.angle_gamma   90.00
#
_symmetry.space_group_name_H-M   'P 1'
#
loop_
_entity.id
_entity.type
_entity.pdbx_description
1 polymer ?
#
loop_
_entity_poly.entity_id
_entity_poly.type
_entity_poly.pdbx_seq_one_letter_code
_entity_poly.pdbx_strand_id
1 'polypeptide(L)'
;MDANDRIFMVGVAGQAAGGKKAGMGASVGVAIVTRNLSAYVGDGARVTAYGRGTVIDDPQGAWSGRRGLVVEATADDDMYLIAAGGAGGGNFAFAASAVTNIITSTIKAYVGDNATIIVSDPAPKDSVSASVMVSADHDANFIMVGGSAKGSKKAGVGAAADILTFNRIVDAHIGSHTTVTADGDVIVSADLDEILWAVAAGVGGSGKVTVEGSAVVAVITGSTLAYIDDNAVISADGRVAVTATADADINSIAGQAGFGGKVGFGISASVVVHTDTVEARIGDNARVTALGAEGVSVRAESGEDLLTIAAGASGGGKVGVTGSAVVNVLAENTIAYIGDGAKINEDNTGADSDQDVILQAGDTTNFISIAGSGGFGGTAGVGAGADVGVVVKRTEARIGKQSVVNAADDVIIDAASSEFFISATGNIGAGGKAGVAGSAGVYVVVSQTESYIDDGAEVVAGGDVLVTADGTFRIIGVAGQVSGGGSAGVGASGVVVVHADTVDAHVGPDADVTALGQGAGVAARTGDRTGGGAVHLSTETPALTFTDSGTADTITRSGGSWADEGFEAGQKIKVTGTSDNDGEYTISAISDDGLTLTLSSGDSLTDETASDAQVEATSGGDAVMSDSVPALTFTDNGDADTITRATGNWIDDGFEAGQTIVVTNAGDNSGRYVIDSISADGKTLTLTSDFSLSNGVAASAGVIGGSSGDWGTAEAHGLVVSATSSEDLITIAAGLSGGGSAGVAGSAVVDVLVENTRAYIDEGAEINKVNAGADTDQGVHVLAADDTSSITVVGTGSFGGSAGVGAGADVSVITKITKAWIDGDVTAMDDVSVRAVSGEGMVSVVGNIAAGGSAGVAGSAGVYVVTTITEGSIVSGATVHAGGDVLVTAEGNFRLFGTAGQISIGGSAGVGGSGVVLVHTDRVEAFVGSGAEVTALGTGVPSRAVTGERDSNRDWITEDTNGLIVTAVSYENIIGIAAGGSGGGSAGV
;
A
#
# COMPACT_ATOMS: atom_id res chain seq x y z
N MET A 1 -7.41 -37.85 19.13
CA MET A 1 -6.01 -37.94 19.57
C MET A 1 -5.60 -36.51 19.76
N ASP A 2 -5.20 -36.16 20.96
CA ASP A 2 -4.97 -34.76 21.34
C ASP A 2 -3.62 -34.72 22.08
N ALA A 3 -2.75 -33.83 21.62
CA ALA A 3 -1.52 -33.46 22.28
C ALA A 3 -1.52 -31.94 22.51
N ASN A 4 -1.74 -31.53 23.75
CA ASN A 4 -1.72 -30.14 24.15
C ASN A 4 -0.49 -29.85 25.03
N ASP A 5 0.24 -28.76 24.77
CA ASP A 5 1.27 -28.23 25.66
C ASP A 5 1.13 -26.72 25.84
N ARG A 6 1.26 -26.27 27.09
CA ARG A 6 1.17 -24.86 27.45
C ARG A 6 2.39 -24.41 28.25
N ILE A 7 3.04 -23.34 27.78
CA ILE A 7 4.12 -22.67 28.49
C ILE A 7 3.60 -21.36 29.04
N PHE A 8 3.64 -21.22 30.37
CA PHE A 8 3.52 -19.92 31.02
C PHE A 8 4.83 -19.62 31.75
N MET A 9 5.57 -18.62 31.30
CA MET A 9 6.86 -18.24 31.86
C MET A 9 6.87 -16.78 32.27
N VAL A 10 7.26 -16.52 33.52
CA VAL A 10 7.58 -15.16 34.00
C VAL A 10 9.00 -15.15 34.55
N GLY A 11 9.91 -14.48 33.85
CA GLY A 11 11.28 -14.28 34.26
C GLY A 11 11.54 -12.82 34.62
N VAL A 12 11.98 -12.55 35.84
CA VAL A 12 12.36 -11.19 36.27
C VAL A 12 13.78 -11.20 36.81
N ALA A 13 14.67 -10.48 36.13
CA ALA A 13 16.04 -10.22 36.55
C ALA A 13 16.18 -8.73 36.92
N GLY A 14 16.70 -8.44 38.10
CA GLY A 14 16.82 -7.07 38.58
C GLY A 14 18.11 -6.87 39.34
N GLN A 15 18.76 -5.73 39.13
CA GLN A 15 19.94 -5.35 39.87
C GLN A 15 19.89 -3.86 40.20
N ALA A 16 20.28 -3.51 41.43
CA ALA A 16 20.65 -2.14 41.79
C ALA A 16 22.01 -2.11 42.50
N ALA A 17 22.98 -1.35 41.98
CA ALA A 17 24.28 -1.13 42.61
C ALA A 17 24.49 0.31 43.06
N GLY A 18 24.96 0.47 44.30
CA GLY A 18 25.36 1.75 44.86
C GLY A 18 26.80 1.73 45.36
N GLY A 19 27.60 2.77 45.08
CA GLY A 19 28.95 2.84 45.65
C GLY A 19 29.57 4.22 45.72
N LYS A 20 30.43 4.42 46.74
CA LYS A 20 31.12 5.71 46.97
C LYS A 20 32.05 6.11 45.83
N LYS A 21 32.61 5.14 45.11
CA LYS A 21 33.47 5.37 43.93
C LYS A 21 32.84 4.84 42.65
N ALA A 22 32.30 3.63 42.67
CA ALA A 22 31.67 3.02 41.51
C ALA A 22 30.45 2.19 41.95
N GLY A 23 29.40 2.21 41.13
CA GLY A 23 28.30 1.25 41.17
C GLY A 23 28.27 0.52 39.82
N MET A 24 28.17 -0.80 39.85
CA MET A 24 28.08 -1.61 38.62
C MET A 24 26.96 -2.62 38.79
N GLY A 25 26.05 -2.58 37.84
CA GLY A 25 24.82 -3.33 37.86
C GLY A 25 24.52 -3.93 36.52
N ALA A 26 24.29 -5.23 36.49
CA ALA A 26 23.86 -5.93 35.30
C ALA A 26 22.79 -6.94 35.69
N SER A 27 21.77 -7.04 34.86
CA SER A 27 20.72 -8.05 34.96
C SER A 27 20.61 -8.75 33.61
N VAL A 28 20.35 -10.05 33.63
CA VAL A 28 20.13 -10.83 32.42
C VAL A 28 18.97 -11.79 32.68
N GLY A 29 17.96 -11.74 31.83
CA GLY A 29 16.91 -12.76 31.73
C GLY A 29 17.17 -13.61 30.51
N VAL A 30 17.23 -14.93 30.66
CA VAL A 30 17.38 -15.85 29.54
C VAL A 30 16.30 -16.93 29.64
N ALA A 31 15.55 -17.11 28.57
CA ALA A 31 14.72 -18.29 28.36
C ALA A 31 15.21 -19.03 27.12
N ILE A 32 15.31 -20.35 27.26
CA ILE A 32 15.61 -21.25 26.15
C ILE A 32 14.54 -22.32 26.20
N VAL A 33 13.69 -22.37 25.18
CA VAL A 33 12.59 -23.32 25.06
C VAL A 33 12.81 -24.16 23.81
N THR A 34 12.66 -25.46 23.97
CA THR A 34 12.63 -26.40 22.85
C THR A 34 11.43 -27.29 23.04
N ARG A 35 10.46 -27.20 22.12
CA ARG A 35 9.24 -27.98 22.13
C ARG A 35 9.16 -28.85 20.88
N ASN A 36 8.77 -30.09 21.09
CA ASN A 36 8.37 -31.01 20.04
C ASN A 36 7.06 -31.66 20.52
N LEU A 37 5.96 -31.23 19.92
CA LEU A 37 4.61 -31.67 20.24
C LEU A 37 4.06 -32.39 19.03
N SER A 38 3.50 -33.57 19.23
CA SER A 38 2.89 -34.30 18.11
C SER A 38 1.70 -35.15 18.55
N ALA A 39 0.63 -35.08 17.76
CA ALA A 39 -0.48 -36.03 17.77
C ALA A 39 -0.52 -36.73 16.41
N TYR A 40 -0.61 -38.06 16.39
CA TYR A 40 -0.59 -38.75 15.11
C TYR A 40 -1.25 -40.12 15.10
N VAL A 41 -1.75 -40.49 13.92
CA VAL A 41 -1.98 -41.87 13.51
C VAL A 41 -0.73 -42.34 12.77
N GLY A 42 -0.07 -43.40 13.25
CA GLY A 42 1.21 -43.83 12.66
C GLY A 42 1.09 -44.46 11.27
N ASP A 43 2.23 -44.56 10.58
CA ASP A 43 2.32 -45.14 9.24
C ASP A 43 1.73 -46.55 9.16
N GLY A 44 1.00 -46.83 8.07
CA GLY A 44 0.38 -48.13 7.82
C GLY A 44 -0.76 -48.49 8.78
N ALA A 45 -1.17 -47.57 9.66
CA ALA A 45 -2.23 -47.82 10.61
C ALA A 45 -3.58 -48.04 9.89
N ARG A 46 -4.43 -48.87 10.49
CA ARG A 46 -5.79 -49.10 10.02
C ARG A 46 -6.77 -48.66 11.10
N VAL A 47 -7.49 -47.58 10.87
CA VAL A 47 -8.44 -46.99 11.81
C VAL A 47 -9.83 -47.08 11.22
N THR A 48 -10.78 -47.57 12.02
CA THR A 48 -12.20 -47.51 11.69
C THR A 48 -12.94 -46.85 12.84
N ALA A 49 -13.57 -45.70 12.60
CA ALA A 49 -14.32 -44.95 13.59
C ALA A 49 -15.81 -44.92 13.21
N TYR A 50 -16.68 -45.24 14.17
CA TYR A 50 -18.13 -45.24 13.97
C TYR A 50 -18.79 -44.07 14.74
N GLY A 51 -19.52 -43.22 14.02
CA GLY A 51 -20.08 -41.94 14.53
C GLY A 51 -21.32 -42.02 15.45
N ARG A 52 -21.59 -43.13 16.13
CA ARG A 52 -22.86 -43.33 16.88
C ARG A 52 -22.82 -43.02 18.37
N GLY A 53 -21.64 -42.74 18.91
CA GLY A 53 -21.46 -42.42 20.32
C GLY A 53 -21.87 -40.99 20.67
N THR A 54 -22.01 -40.69 21.97
CA THR A 54 -21.89 -39.31 22.43
C THR A 54 -20.56 -38.75 21.97
N VAL A 55 -20.54 -37.51 21.51
CA VAL A 55 -19.29 -36.81 21.18
C VAL A 55 -18.34 -36.97 22.36
N ILE A 56 -17.10 -37.38 22.06
CA ILE A 56 -16.01 -37.26 23.02
C ILE A 56 -15.66 -35.78 22.99
N ASP A 57 -16.23 -35.02 23.93
CA ASP A 57 -16.02 -33.58 23.99
C ASP A 57 -14.54 -33.31 24.21
N ASP A 58 -13.97 -32.50 23.32
CA ASP A 58 -12.78 -31.74 23.58
C ASP A 58 -13.21 -30.34 24.01
N PRO A 59 -13.24 -30.04 25.31
CA PRO A 59 -13.66 -28.74 25.80
C PRO A 59 -12.63 -27.62 25.55
N GLN A 60 -11.44 -27.93 25.02
CA GLN A 60 -10.41 -26.96 24.67
C GLN A 60 -10.03 -26.93 23.18
N GLY A 61 -10.30 -27.98 22.42
CA GLY A 61 -10.04 -28.06 20.98
C GLY A 61 -11.08 -27.31 20.12
N ALA A 62 -10.66 -26.91 18.92
CA ALA A 62 -11.45 -26.11 17.97
C ALA A 62 -12.72 -26.81 17.45
N TRP A 63 -12.90 -28.10 17.79
CA TRP A 63 -13.84 -29.00 17.12
C TRP A 63 -14.80 -29.72 18.07
N SER A 64 -15.10 -29.11 19.23
CA SER A 64 -16.12 -29.59 20.17
C SER A 64 -17.46 -29.89 19.46
N GLY A 65 -18.11 -31.00 19.82
CA GLY A 65 -19.37 -31.41 19.19
C GLY A 65 -19.28 -32.26 17.91
N ARG A 66 -18.09 -32.51 17.33
CA ARG A 66 -17.93 -33.31 16.10
C ARG A 66 -17.63 -34.79 16.37
N ARG A 67 -17.99 -35.66 15.41
CA ARG A 67 -17.82 -37.13 15.50
C ARG A 67 -16.83 -37.61 14.45
N GLY A 68 -16.10 -38.69 14.75
CA GLY A 68 -15.18 -39.31 13.79
C GLY A 68 -13.75 -39.43 14.33
N LEU A 69 -12.76 -39.13 13.47
CA LEU A 69 -11.35 -39.12 13.83
C LEU A 69 -10.88 -37.67 13.96
N VAL A 70 -10.40 -37.30 15.13
CA VAL A 70 -9.72 -36.01 15.38
C VAL A 70 -8.27 -36.31 15.78
N VAL A 71 -7.32 -35.63 15.15
CA VAL A 71 -5.89 -35.63 15.45
C VAL A 71 -5.46 -34.17 15.62
N GLU A 72 -5.18 -33.76 16.85
CA GLU A 72 -4.99 -32.36 17.21
C GLU A 72 -3.70 -32.17 18.01
N ALA A 73 -2.90 -31.19 17.65
CA ALA A 73 -1.70 -30.78 18.37
C ALA A 73 -1.75 -29.26 18.60
N THR A 74 -1.91 -28.83 19.86
CA THR A 74 -2.15 -27.43 20.21
C THR A 74 -1.10 -26.93 21.20
N ALA A 75 -0.61 -25.72 20.97
CA ALA A 75 0.53 -25.19 21.69
C ALA A 75 0.33 -23.72 22.09
N ASP A 76 0.18 -23.46 23.39
CA ASP A 76 0.02 -22.10 23.93
C ASP A 76 1.30 -21.60 24.61
N ASP A 77 1.88 -20.48 24.18
CA ASP A 77 3.04 -19.87 24.81
C ASP A 77 2.74 -18.46 25.34
N ASP A 78 2.82 -18.27 26.65
CA ASP A 78 2.73 -16.98 27.33
C ASP A 78 4.06 -16.71 28.05
N MET A 79 4.95 -15.88 27.48
CA MET A 79 6.27 -15.60 28.08
C MET A 79 6.51 -14.12 28.35
N TYR A 80 6.78 -13.82 29.62
CA TYR A 80 7.07 -12.48 30.12
C TYR A 80 8.49 -12.45 30.70
N LEU A 81 9.43 -11.81 30.01
CA LEU A 81 10.82 -11.71 30.43
C LEU A 81 11.22 -10.26 30.63
N ILE A 82 11.65 -9.93 31.84
CA ILE A 82 11.99 -8.56 32.23
C ILE A 82 13.38 -8.55 32.85
N ALA A 83 14.27 -7.71 32.34
CA ALA A 83 15.59 -7.46 32.91
C ALA A 83 15.77 -5.96 33.20
N ALA A 84 16.06 -5.58 34.45
CA ALA A 84 16.29 -4.20 34.85
C ALA A 84 17.63 -3.99 35.58
N GLY A 85 18.51 -3.16 35.02
CA GLY A 85 19.79 -2.76 35.59
C GLY A 85 19.78 -1.34 36.15
N GLY A 86 20.15 -1.17 37.42
CA GLY A 86 20.24 0.12 38.09
C GLY A 86 21.62 0.38 38.68
N ALA A 87 22.23 1.55 38.45
CA ALA A 87 23.52 1.87 39.07
C ALA A 87 23.69 3.33 39.49
N GLY A 88 24.15 3.53 40.72
CA GLY A 88 24.55 4.80 41.30
C GLY A 88 25.99 4.79 41.81
N GLY A 89 26.81 5.74 41.37
CA GLY A 89 28.22 5.76 41.76
C GLY A 89 28.84 7.14 41.90
N GLY A 90 29.79 7.28 42.82
CA GLY A 90 30.47 8.56 43.04
C GLY A 90 31.26 9.05 41.82
N ASN A 91 32.07 8.20 41.20
CA ASN A 91 32.82 8.53 39.97
C ASN A 91 32.25 7.80 38.74
N PHE A 92 31.83 6.55 38.90
CA PHE A 92 31.45 5.70 37.79
C PHE A 92 30.15 4.96 38.07
N ALA A 93 29.25 4.87 37.09
CA ALA A 93 28.08 4.00 37.14
C ALA A 93 27.97 3.20 35.84
N PHE A 94 27.74 1.89 35.97
CA PHE A 94 27.45 1.01 34.85
C PHE A 94 26.14 0.30 35.15
N ALA A 95 25.13 0.47 34.30
CA ALA A 95 23.88 -0.27 34.37
C ALA A 95 23.65 -1.01 33.06
N ALA A 96 23.31 -2.29 33.12
CA ALA A 96 22.96 -3.05 31.94
C ALA A 96 21.80 -4.01 32.20
N SER A 97 21.00 -4.24 31.17
CA SER A 97 19.98 -5.28 31.13
C SER A 97 20.05 -5.99 29.79
N ALA A 98 19.86 -7.30 29.80
CA ALA A 98 19.62 -8.05 28.59
C ALA A 98 18.50 -9.06 28.81
N VAL A 99 17.53 -9.12 27.90
CA VAL A 99 16.58 -10.21 27.77
C VAL A 99 16.96 -11.02 26.53
N THR A 100 16.99 -12.33 26.65
CA THR A 100 17.22 -13.22 25.51
C THR A 100 16.24 -14.37 25.57
N ASN A 101 15.44 -14.52 24.52
CA ASN A 101 14.51 -15.63 24.36
C ASN A 101 14.91 -16.41 23.10
N ILE A 102 15.22 -17.69 23.26
CA ILE A 102 15.56 -18.59 22.16
C ILE A 102 14.55 -19.73 22.19
N ILE A 103 13.68 -19.76 21.21
CA ILE A 103 12.57 -20.71 21.14
C ILE A 103 12.71 -21.50 19.85
N THR A 104 12.58 -22.82 19.98
CA THR A 104 12.40 -23.71 18.84
C THR A 104 11.18 -24.57 19.12
N SER A 105 10.12 -24.38 18.36
CA SER A 105 8.87 -25.11 18.49
C SER A 105 8.59 -25.93 17.23
N THR A 106 8.10 -27.14 17.41
CA THR A 106 7.63 -27.98 16.31
C THR A 106 6.34 -28.65 16.77
N ILE A 107 5.25 -28.28 16.14
CA ILE A 107 3.89 -28.76 16.41
C ILE A 107 3.44 -29.56 15.20
N LYS A 108 3.11 -30.84 15.40
CA LYS A 108 2.72 -31.73 14.31
C LYS A 108 1.44 -32.48 14.61
N ALA A 109 0.45 -32.37 13.74
CA ALA A 109 -0.73 -33.23 13.76
C ALA A 109 -0.80 -33.99 12.45
N TYR A 110 -0.81 -35.33 12.48
CA TYR A 110 -0.79 -36.05 11.20
C TYR A 110 -1.42 -37.44 11.18
N VAL A 111 -1.87 -37.83 9.99
CA VAL A 111 -2.09 -39.23 9.62
C VAL A 111 -0.90 -39.68 8.80
N GLY A 112 -0.14 -40.65 9.28
CA GLY A 112 1.10 -41.11 8.66
C GLY A 112 0.90 -41.86 7.36
N ASP A 113 1.99 -42.06 6.63
CA ASP A 113 2.00 -42.66 5.29
C ASP A 113 1.35 -44.04 5.26
N ASN A 114 0.75 -44.40 4.12
CA ASN A 114 0.16 -45.71 3.87
C ASN A 114 -0.97 -46.09 4.87
N ALA A 115 -1.50 -45.15 5.64
CA ALA A 115 -2.58 -45.43 6.57
C ALA A 115 -3.90 -45.71 5.82
N THR A 116 -4.84 -46.36 6.51
CA THR A 116 -6.21 -46.57 6.02
C THR A 116 -7.18 -46.10 7.09
N ILE A 117 -7.90 -45.03 6.82
CA ILE A 117 -8.86 -44.40 7.72
C ILE A 117 -10.26 -44.58 7.14
N ILE A 118 -11.16 -45.21 7.90
CA ILE A 118 -12.57 -45.37 7.52
C ILE A 118 -13.42 -44.77 8.64
N VAL A 119 -14.06 -43.63 8.37
CA VAL A 119 -14.97 -42.96 9.28
C VAL A 119 -16.37 -43.05 8.68
N SER A 120 -17.24 -43.84 9.31
CA SER A 120 -18.57 -44.12 8.77
C SER A 120 -19.64 -44.05 9.86
N ASP A 121 -20.85 -43.61 9.50
CA ASP A 121 -22.05 -43.78 10.30
C ASP A 121 -22.97 -44.83 9.65
N PRO A 122 -22.85 -46.12 10.03
CA PRO A 122 -23.68 -47.17 9.44
C PRO A 122 -25.16 -46.87 9.69
N ALA A 123 -26.02 -47.03 8.70
CA ALA A 123 -27.41 -46.59 8.71
C ALA A 123 -28.27 -47.02 9.94
N PRO A 124 -29.30 -46.23 10.34
CA PRO A 124 -29.70 -44.92 9.79
C PRO A 124 -28.73 -43.79 10.16
N LYS A 125 -28.39 -42.93 9.18
CA LYS A 125 -27.61 -41.69 9.35
C LYS A 125 -28.48 -40.68 10.11
N ASP A 126 -27.95 -40.02 11.13
CA ASP A 126 -28.58 -38.84 11.76
C ASP A 126 -28.04 -37.54 11.10
N SER A 127 -28.28 -36.36 11.67
CA SER A 127 -27.93 -35.07 11.05
C SER A 127 -26.49 -34.60 11.28
N VAL A 128 -25.61 -35.40 11.92
CA VAL A 128 -24.19 -35.01 12.11
C VAL A 128 -23.30 -36.13 11.61
N SER A 129 -22.82 -36.03 10.37
CA SER A 129 -21.89 -36.98 9.77
C SER A 129 -20.56 -37.06 10.52
N ALA A 130 -19.86 -38.20 10.37
CA ALA A 130 -18.57 -38.41 11.01
C ALA A 130 -17.41 -38.03 10.07
N SER A 131 -16.53 -37.14 10.55
CA SER A 131 -15.47 -36.49 9.77
C SER A 131 -14.06 -36.94 10.18
N VAL A 132 -13.07 -36.65 9.34
CA VAL A 132 -11.64 -36.75 9.67
C VAL A 132 -11.07 -35.35 9.80
N MET A 133 -10.36 -35.10 10.89
CA MET A 133 -9.89 -33.77 11.24
C MET A 133 -8.46 -33.87 11.75
N VAL A 134 -7.56 -33.14 11.13
CA VAL A 134 -6.13 -33.07 11.47
C VAL A 134 -5.79 -31.60 11.66
N SER A 135 -5.41 -31.20 12.87
CA SER A 135 -5.19 -29.79 13.20
C SER A 135 -3.94 -29.58 14.03
N ALA A 136 -3.07 -28.68 13.59
CA ALA A 136 -1.91 -28.22 14.34
C ALA A 136 -2.05 -26.72 14.60
N ASP A 137 -1.90 -26.31 15.85
CA ASP A 137 -2.20 -24.95 16.31
C ASP A 137 -1.09 -24.46 17.23
N HIS A 138 -0.67 -23.20 17.06
CA HIS A 138 0.30 -22.56 17.94
C HIS A 138 -0.03 -21.09 18.19
N ASP A 139 -0.41 -20.76 19.43
CA ASP A 139 -0.50 -19.39 19.93
C ASP A 139 0.78 -18.98 20.66
N ALA A 140 1.44 -17.91 20.22
CA ALA A 140 2.72 -17.45 20.77
C ALA A 140 2.69 -15.98 21.20
N ASN A 141 2.70 -15.73 22.51
CA ASN A 141 2.72 -14.40 23.10
C ASN A 141 4.02 -14.13 23.89
N PHE A 142 4.78 -13.16 23.41
CA PHE A 142 6.07 -12.75 24.00
C PHE A 142 6.03 -11.30 24.48
N ILE A 143 6.33 -11.09 25.76
CA ILE A 143 6.67 -9.77 26.29
C ILE A 143 8.09 -9.80 26.81
N MET A 144 8.96 -8.99 26.20
CA MET A 144 10.34 -8.80 26.57
C MET A 144 10.59 -7.34 26.94
N VAL A 145 11.21 -7.11 28.10
CA VAL A 145 11.54 -5.75 28.55
C VAL A 145 12.95 -5.68 29.13
N GLY A 146 13.84 -5.02 28.42
CA GLY A 146 15.17 -4.63 28.89
C GLY A 146 15.20 -3.18 29.34
N GLY A 147 15.53 -2.91 30.60
CA GLY A 147 15.66 -1.54 31.13
C GLY A 147 17.00 -1.26 31.82
N SER A 148 17.65 -0.14 31.50
CA SER A 148 18.83 0.33 32.25
C SER A 148 18.69 1.76 32.75
N ALA A 149 19.12 2.00 34.00
CA ALA A 149 19.10 3.32 34.63
C ALA A 149 20.40 3.59 35.40
N LYS A 150 21.11 4.67 35.08
CA LYS A 150 22.39 4.99 35.78
C LYS A 150 22.63 6.47 36.07
N GLY A 151 23.34 6.70 37.19
CA GLY A 151 23.69 8.01 37.72
C GLY A 151 25.09 8.10 38.31
N SER A 152 25.93 9.06 37.87
CA SER A 152 27.25 9.28 38.48
C SER A 152 27.75 10.73 38.47
N LYS A 153 28.82 11.06 39.21
CA LYS A 153 29.45 12.41 39.12
C LYS A 153 30.49 12.53 38.00
N LYS A 154 30.94 11.45 37.35
CA LYS A 154 31.89 11.55 36.23
C LYS A 154 31.44 10.77 35.01
N ALA A 155 31.41 9.45 35.05
CA ALA A 155 31.13 8.63 33.88
C ALA A 155 30.01 7.63 34.12
N GLY A 156 29.05 7.57 33.20
CA GLY A 156 27.93 6.64 33.21
C GLY A 156 27.89 5.87 31.90
N VAL A 157 27.62 4.56 31.98
CA VAL A 157 27.35 3.72 30.82
C VAL A 157 26.07 2.93 31.08
N GLY A 158 25.13 3.00 30.16
CA GLY A 158 23.86 2.29 30.18
C GLY A 158 23.69 1.46 28.91
N ALA A 159 23.15 0.25 29.06
CA ALA A 159 22.80 -0.60 27.92
C ALA A 159 21.55 -1.42 28.24
N ALA A 160 20.58 -1.42 27.33
CA ALA A 160 19.45 -2.35 27.34
C ALA A 160 19.41 -3.12 26.03
N ALA A 161 19.18 -4.42 26.08
CA ALA A 161 19.07 -5.24 24.87
C ALA A 161 18.00 -6.32 25.03
N ASP A 162 17.13 -6.45 24.05
CA ASP A 162 16.20 -7.58 23.95
C ASP A 162 16.50 -8.35 22.67
N ILE A 163 16.59 -9.68 22.80
CA ILE A 163 16.90 -10.57 21.68
C ILE A 163 15.86 -11.70 21.67
N LEU A 164 15.10 -11.82 20.59
CA LEU A 164 14.27 -12.99 20.30
C LEU A 164 14.87 -13.74 19.12
N THR A 165 14.97 -15.05 19.27
CA THR A 165 15.07 -15.99 18.14
C THR A 165 13.95 -16.98 18.30
N PHE A 166 12.97 -16.93 17.41
CA PHE A 166 11.83 -17.82 17.42
C PHE A 166 11.80 -18.60 16.11
N ASN A 167 12.11 -19.89 16.21
CA ASN A 167 12.00 -20.83 15.10
C ASN A 167 10.80 -21.73 15.34
N ARG A 168 9.85 -21.77 14.41
CA ARG A 168 8.60 -22.53 14.55
C ARG A 168 8.31 -23.37 13.31
N ILE A 169 7.66 -24.50 13.54
CA ILE A 169 7.06 -25.35 12.50
C ILE A 169 5.69 -25.76 13.03
N VAL A 170 4.63 -25.40 12.33
CA VAL A 170 3.26 -25.86 12.55
C VAL A 170 2.86 -26.68 11.33
N ASP A 171 2.60 -27.97 11.52
CA ASP A 171 2.50 -28.92 10.42
C ASP A 171 1.33 -29.88 10.65
N ALA A 172 0.29 -29.72 9.84
CA ALA A 172 -0.88 -30.58 9.80
C ALA A 172 -0.94 -31.33 8.48
N HIS A 173 -0.96 -32.67 8.49
CA HIS A 173 -1.03 -33.40 7.23
C HIS A 173 -1.66 -34.79 7.23
N ILE A 174 -2.07 -35.20 6.03
CA ILE A 174 -2.39 -36.60 5.70
C ILE A 174 -1.29 -37.11 4.76
N GLY A 175 -0.54 -38.11 5.21
CA GLY A 175 0.67 -38.60 4.55
C GLY A 175 0.41 -39.35 3.27
N SER A 176 1.50 -39.63 2.56
CA SER A 176 1.49 -40.18 1.21
C SER A 176 0.89 -41.58 1.15
N HIS A 177 0.29 -41.94 0.03
CA HIS A 177 -0.36 -43.26 -0.19
C HIS A 177 -1.42 -43.63 0.87
N THR A 178 -1.90 -42.67 1.64
CA THR A 178 -2.94 -42.87 2.66
C THR A 178 -4.31 -42.95 2.00
N THR A 179 -5.16 -43.85 2.48
CA THR A 179 -6.56 -43.92 2.07
C THR A 179 -7.47 -43.40 3.19
N VAL A 180 -8.30 -42.40 2.91
CA VAL A 180 -9.30 -41.87 3.83
C VAL A 180 -10.69 -41.97 3.20
N THR A 181 -11.65 -42.49 3.96
CA THR A 181 -13.07 -42.46 3.61
C THR A 181 -13.86 -41.87 4.78
N ALA A 182 -14.64 -40.82 4.55
CA ALA A 182 -15.46 -40.15 5.55
C ALA A 182 -16.90 -39.93 5.06
N ASP A 183 -17.89 -40.28 5.89
CA ASP A 183 -19.31 -39.94 5.64
C ASP A 183 -19.61 -38.44 5.83
N GLY A 184 -18.65 -37.67 6.36
CA GLY A 184 -18.68 -36.22 6.51
C GLY A 184 -17.47 -35.59 5.83
N ASP A 185 -16.80 -34.67 6.52
CA ASP A 185 -15.71 -33.88 5.96
C ASP A 185 -14.34 -34.53 6.18
N VAL A 186 -13.36 -34.08 5.40
CA VAL A 186 -11.93 -34.26 5.69
C VAL A 186 -11.29 -32.88 5.79
N ILE A 187 -10.78 -32.53 6.97
CA ILE A 187 -10.21 -31.21 7.24
C ILE A 187 -8.77 -31.36 7.72
N VAL A 188 -7.87 -30.61 7.10
CA VAL A 188 -6.46 -30.47 7.50
C VAL A 188 -6.20 -28.99 7.72
N SER A 189 -5.79 -28.59 8.93
CA SER A 189 -5.62 -27.19 9.30
C SER A 189 -4.35 -26.96 10.09
N ALA A 190 -3.55 -25.99 9.68
CA ALA A 190 -2.39 -25.50 10.41
C ALA A 190 -2.58 -24.02 10.72
N ASP A 191 -2.55 -23.66 11.99
CA ASP A 191 -2.89 -22.31 12.46
C ASP A 191 -1.80 -21.77 13.40
N LEU A 192 -1.54 -20.48 13.30
CA LEU A 192 -0.51 -19.82 14.08
C LEU A 192 -0.84 -18.34 14.30
N ASP A 193 -0.87 -17.97 15.57
CA ASP A 193 -0.97 -16.58 16.02
C ASP A 193 0.29 -16.18 16.79
N GLU A 194 0.94 -15.08 16.37
CA GLU A 194 2.12 -14.53 17.02
C GLU A 194 1.88 -13.11 17.52
N ILE A 195 2.21 -12.87 18.79
CA ILE A 195 2.22 -11.55 19.40
C ILE A 195 3.57 -11.32 20.05
N LEU A 196 4.28 -10.26 19.63
CA LEU A 196 5.55 -9.84 20.21
C LEU A 196 5.49 -8.40 20.70
N TRP A 197 5.82 -8.20 21.97
CA TRP A 197 6.12 -6.91 22.59
C TRP A 197 7.55 -6.90 23.13
N ALA A 198 8.48 -6.30 22.40
CA ALA A 198 9.89 -6.17 22.81
C ALA A 198 10.26 -4.71 23.07
N VAL A 199 10.75 -4.40 24.28
CA VAL A 199 11.03 -3.02 24.71
C VAL A 199 12.39 -2.91 25.40
N ALA A 200 13.36 -2.33 24.70
CA ALA A 200 14.67 -1.99 25.25
C ALA A 200 14.78 -0.48 25.56
N ALA A 201 14.92 -0.11 26.83
CA ALA A 201 14.99 1.28 27.30
C ALA A 201 16.26 1.58 28.12
N GLY A 202 17.05 2.58 27.69
CA GLY A 202 18.24 3.05 28.42
C GLY A 202 18.12 4.49 28.87
N VAL A 203 18.17 4.78 30.18
CA VAL A 203 18.03 6.16 30.69
C VAL A 203 19.10 6.57 31.66
N GLY A 204 19.50 7.83 31.62
CA GLY A 204 20.18 8.46 32.75
C GLY A 204 21.33 9.40 32.41
N GLY A 205 22.13 9.69 33.43
CA GLY A 205 23.03 10.82 33.35
C GLY A 205 24.22 10.83 34.27
N SER A 206 25.20 11.66 33.92
CA SER A 206 26.48 11.72 34.63
C SER A 206 27.13 13.10 34.57
N GLY A 207 27.95 13.43 35.57
CA GLY A 207 28.56 14.76 35.68
C GLY A 207 29.62 15.10 34.60
N LYS A 208 30.11 14.13 33.80
CA LYS A 208 30.99 14.41 32.65
C LYS A 208 30.58 13.68 31.39
N VAL A 209 30.58 12.35 31.37
CA VAL A 209 30.33 11.54 30.18
C VAL A 209 29.21 10.55 30.46
N THR A 210 28.26 10.44 29.55
CA THR A 210 27.23 9.39 29.55
C THR A 210 27.25 8.72 28.19
N VAL A 211 27.11 7.39 28.17
CA VAL A 211 26.96 6.59 26.95
C VAL A 211 25.79 5.64 27.15
N GLU A 212 24.78 5.75 26.30
CA GLU A 212 23.60 4.89 26.30
C GLU A 212 23.47 4.06 25.04
N GLY A 213 22.93 2.86 25.20
CA GLY A 213 22.50 2.01 24.10
C GLY A 213 21.19 1.33 24.44
N SER A 214 20.28 1.26 23.47
CA SER A 214 19.17 0.32 23.47
C SER A 214 19.13 -0.44 22.15
N ALA A 215 18.85 -1.74 22.21
CA ALA A 215 18.69 -2.54 21.00
C ALA A 215 17.59 -3.58 21.19
N VAL A 216 16.72 -3.72 20.20
CA VAL A 216 15.84 -4.88 20.06
C VAL A 216 16.25 -5.60 18.79
N VAL A 217 16.41 -6.92 18.88
CA VAL A 217 16.64 -7.80 17.73
C VAL A 217 15.66 -8.96 17.81
N ALA A 218 14.71 -9.02 16.90
CA ALA A 218 13.80 -10.15 16.74
C ALA A 218 14.10 -10.86 15.43
N VAL A 219 14.38 -12.16 15.51
CA VAL A 219 14.50 -13.04 14.35
C VAL A 219 13.43 -14.11 14.51
N ILE A 220 12.41 -14.04 13.68
CA ILE A 220 11.26 -14.93 13.67
C ILE A 220 11.31 -15.68 12.34
N THR A 221 11.32 -17.00 12.40
CA THR A 221 11.42 -17.85 11.21
C THR A 221 10.49 -19.03 11.35
N GLY A 222 9.68 -19.24 10.34
CA GLY A 222 8.52 -20.13 10.45
C GLY A 222 8.24 -20.97 9.22
N SER A 223 7.41 -21.98 9.44
CA SER A 223 6.67 -22.64 8.37
C SER A 223 5.34 -23.13 8.97
N THR A 224 4.24 -22.74 8.34
CA THR A 224 2.88 -23.20 8.67
C THR A 224 2.36 -23.98 7.48
N LEU A 225 2.23 -25.30 7.64
CA LEU A 225 2.04 -26.24 6.55
C LEU A 225 0.78 -27.07 6.79
N ALA A 226 -0.19 -27.00 5.87
CA ALA A 226 -1.35 -27.86 5.84
C ALA A 226 -1.38 -28.64 4.53
N TYR A 227 -1.38 -29.97 4.57
CA TYR A 227 -1.35 -30.73 3.32
C TYR A 227 -1.97 -32.12 3.32
N ILE A 228 -2.48 -32.50 2.15
CA ILE A 228 -2.72 -33.89 1.76
C ILE A 228 -1.56 -34.26 0.84
N ASP A 229 -0.79 -35.26 1.21
CA ASP A 229 0.47 -35.60 0.54
C ASP A 229 0.28 -36.45 -0.72
N ASP A 230 1.37 -36.68 -1.45
CA ASP A 230 1.37 -37.33 -2.75
C ASP A 230 0.72 -38.72 -2.74
N ASN A 231 0.01 -39.04 -3.82
CA ASN A 231 -0.64 -40.33 -4.02
C ASN A 231 -1.68 -40.72 -2.94
N ALA A 232 -2.08 -39.80 -2.04
CA ALA A 232 -3.17 -40.04 -1.10
C ALA A 232 -4.49 -40.22 -1.85
N VAL A 233 -5.42 -40.99 -1.27
CA VAL A 233 -6.75 -41.26 -1.82
C VAL A 233 -7.78 -40.87 -0.76
N ILE A 234 -8.47 -39.76 -0.98
CA ILE A 234 -9.42 -39.16 -0.04
C ILE A 234 -10.82 -39.20 -0.67
N SER A 235 -11.81 -39.67 0.08
CA SER A 235 -13.22 -39.65 -0.30
C SER A 235 -14.06 -39.17 0.87
N ALA A 236 -14.79 -38.08 0.67
CA ALA A 236 -15.65 -37.42 1.64
C ALA A 236 -17.05 -37.24 1.04
N ASP A 237 -18.09 -37.68 1.75
CA ASP A 237 -19.49 -37.32 1.40
C ASP A 237 -19.74 -35.81 1.61
N GLY A 238 -18.94 -35.16 2.46
CA GLY A 238 -18.93 -33.71 2.71
C GLY A 238 -17.83 -32.99 1.93
N ARG A 239 -17.17 -32.03 2.58
CA ARG A 239 -16.08 -31.22 1.98
C ARG A 239 -14.70 -31.79 2.25
N VAL A 240 -13.72 -31.39 1.44
CA VAL A 240 -12.29 -31.57 1.74
C VAL A 240 -11.63 -30.20 1.84
N ALA A 241 -11.18 -29.83 3.04
CA ALA A 241 -10.56 -28.53 3.30
C ALA A 241 -9.12 -28.68 3.79
N VAL A 242 -8.20 -27.95 3.16
CA VAL A 242 -6.79 -27.83 3.55
C VAL A 242 -6.50 -26.35 3.78
N THR A 243 -6.19 -25.95 5.01
CA THR A 243 -6.04 -24.54 5.38
C THR A 243 -4.77 -24.31 6.19
N ALA A 244 -3.93 -23.37 5.76
CA ALA A 244 -2.78 -22.88 6.50
C ALA A 244 -2.94 -21.38 6.75
N THR A 245 -2.85 -20.94 7.99
CA THR A 245 -3.01 -19.54 8.40
C THR A 245 -1.89 -19.14 9.35
N ALA A 246 -1.28 -17.97 9.14
CA ALA A 246 -0.26 -17.42 10.03
C ALA A 246 -0.44 -15.90 10.18
N ASP A 247 -0.65 -15.44 11.41
CA ASP A 247 -0.78 -14.02 11.74
C ASP A 247 0.32 -13.58 12.73
N ALA A 248 0.92 -12.41 12.50
CA ALA A 248 1.99 -11.86 13.34
C ALA A 248 1.80 -10.37 13.69
N ASP A 249 1.60 -10.08 14.98
CA ASP A 249 1.61 -8.72 15.55
C ASP A 249 2.94 -8.46 16.28
N ILE A 250 3.82 -7.65 15.67
CA ILE A 250 5.18 -7.40 16.14
C ILE A 250 5.39 -5.94 16.54
N ASN A 251 5.54 -5.72 17.84
CA ASN A 251 5.89 -4.44 18.45
C ASN A 251 7.34 -4.47 18.96
N SER A 252 8.24 -3.75 18.28
CA SER A 252 9.66 -3.66 18.64
C SER A 252 10.07 -2.22 18.92
N ILE A 253 10.44 -1.92 20.17
CA ILE A 253 10.72 -0.55 20.63
C ILE A 253 12.08 -0.47 21.30
N ALA A 254 13.01 0.27 20.70
CA ALA A 254 14.30 0.63 21.28
C ALA A 254 14.36 2.12 21.58
N GLY A 255 14.46 2.48 22.87
CA GLY A 255 14.46 3.86 23.34
C GLY A 255 15.68 4.18 24.21
N GLN A 256 16.33 5.34 24.03
CA GLN A 256 17.33 5.79 25.00
C GLN A 256 17.38 7.29 25.28
N ALA A 257 17.80 7.64 26.49
CA ALA A 257 18.01 9.01 26.95
C ALA A 257 19.34 9.17 27.74
N GLY A 258 20.35 9.79 27.13
CA GLY A 258 21.71 9.90 27.66
C GLY A 258 22.20 11.34 27.89
N PHE A 259 22.23 11.81 29.15
CA PHE A 259 22.64 13.19 29.47
C PHE A 259 23.93 13.29 30.29
N GLY A 260 24.99 13.84 29.71
CA GLY A 260 26.30 13.99 30.35
C GLY A 260 26.72 15.45 30.54
N GLY A 261 27.28 15.82 31.69
CA GLY A 261 27.67 17.21 31.98
C GLY A 261 28.68 17.83 31.00
N LYS A 262 29.43 17.00 30.24
CA LYS A 262 30.26 17.44 29.11
C LYS A 262 29.87 16.73 27.82
N VAL A 263 29.69 15.42 27.84
CA VAL A 263 29.46 14.61 26.65
C VAL A 263 28.33 13.62 26.90
N GLY A 264 27.32 13.61 26.05
CA GLY A 264 26.27 12.58 26.01
C GLY A 264 26.31 11.86 24.68
N PHE A 265 26.36 10.53 24.73
CA PHE A 265 26.22 9.65 23.58
C PHE A 265 25.03 8.74 23.78
N GLY A 266 24.34 8.42 22.69
CA GLY A 266 23.25 7.48 22.71
C GLY A 266 23.01 6.84 21.35
N ILE A 267 22.62 5.58 21.35
CA ILE A 267 22.18 4.86 20.16
C ILE A 267 20.97 3.99 20.49
N SER A 268 19.97 3.99 19.61
CA SER A 268 18.83 3.08 19.65
C SER A 268 18.76 2.29 18.35
N ALA A 269 18.47 0.99 18.43
CA ALA A 269 18.30 0.14 17.25
C ALA A 269 17.12 -0.82 17.41
N SER A 270 16.22 -0.88 16.44
CA SER A 270 15.19 -1.92 16.32
C SER A 270 15.46 -2.72 15.07
N VAL A 271 15.64 -4.03 15.20
CA VAL A 271 15.86 -4.92 14.06
C VAL A 271 14.85 -6.06 14.14
N VAL A 272 14.00 -6.17 13.12
CA VAL A 272 13.07 -7.28 12.94
C VAL A 272 13.43 -7.99 11.65
N VAL A 273 13.64 -9.30 11.75
CA VAL A 273 13.73 -10.20 10.61
C VAL A 273 12.60 -11.20 10.76
N HIS A 274 11.67 -11.17 9.82
CA HIS A 274 10.57 -12.12 9.71
C HIS A 274 10.75 -12.90 8.40
N THR A 275 10.58 -14.21 8.45
CA THR A 275 10.72 -15.08 7.29
C THR A 275 9.80 -16.26 7.49
N ASP A 276 8.70 -16.29 6.76
CA ASP A 276 7.70 -17.33 6.89
C ASP A 276 7.36 -18.02 5.57
N THR A 277 6.76 -19.18 5.71
CA THR A 277 6.18 -19.94 4.60
C THR A 277 4.86 -20.52 5.07
N VAL A 278 3.78 -20.01 4.52
CA VAL A 278 2.41 -20.51 4.72
C VAL A 278 2.03 -21.30 3.48
N GLU A 279 1.86 -22.61 3.63
CA GLU A 279 1.62 -23.50 2.49
C GLU A 279 0.43 -24.42 2.76
N ALA A 280 -0.59 -24.32 1.90
CA ALA A 280 -1.70 -25.25 1.82
C ALA A 280 -1.64 -26.03 0.51
N ARG A 281 -1.67 -27.36 0.55
CA ARG A 281 -1.60 -28.15 -0.69
C ARG A 281 -2.34 -29.49 -0.70
N ILE A 282 -2.71 -29.89 -1.90
CA ILE A 282 -3.00 -31.29 -2.25
C ILE A 282 -1.87 -31.76 -3.17
N GLY A 283 -1.15 -32.80 -2.77
CA GLY A 283 0.09 -33.25 -3.41
C GLY A 283 -0.09 -33.95 -4.75
N ASP A 284 1.04 -34.31 -5.35
CA ASP A 284 1.11 -34.85 -6.70
C ASP A 284 0.42 -36.22 -6.77
N ASN A 285 -0.30 -36.46 -7.86
CA ASN A 285 -1.03 -37.71 -8.12
C ASN A 285 -2.04 -38.10 -7.01
N ALA A 286 -2.35 -37.21 -6.06
CA ALA A 286 -3.38 -37.43 -5.08
C ALA A 286 -4.75 -37.53 -5.76
N ARG A 287 -5.65 -38.33 -5.18
CA ARG A 287 -7.02 -38.50 -5.66
C ARG A 287 -7.97 -38.06 -4.57
N VAL A 288 -8.71 -36.99 -4.81
CA VAL A 288 -9.60 -36.41 -3.81
C VAL A 288 -11.01 -36.34 -4.41
N THR A 289 -11.98 -36.85 -3.68
CA THR A 289 -13.41 -36.70 -4.00
C THR A 289 -14.09 -36.08 -2.79
N ALA A 290 -14.60 -34.87 -2.95
CA ALA A 290 -15.62 -34.27 -2.09
C ALA A 290 -16.97 -34.43 -2.79
N LEU A 291 -18.09 -34.48 -2.06
CA LEU A 291 -19.43 -34.53 -2.67
C LEU A 291 -20.38 -33.47 -2.12
N GLY A 292 -20.04 -32.83 -0.99
CA GLY A 292 -20.85 -31.75 -0.41
C GLY A 292 -20.72 -30.44 -1.17
N ALA A 293 -21.66 -29.52 -0.93
CA ALA A 293 -21.70 -28.18 -1.53
C ALA A 293 -20.40 -27.38 -1.34
N GLU A 294 -19.74 -27.45 -0.18
CA GLU A 294 -18.46 -26.72 -0.01
C GLU A 294 -17.26 -27.35 -0.77
N GLY A 295 -17.46 -28.50 -1.42
CA GLY A 295 -16.48 -29.11 -2.33
C GLY A 295 -15.06 -29.26 -1.79
N VAL A 296 -14.07 -28.80 -2.56
CA VAL A 296 -12.65 -28.84 -2.20
C VAL A 296 -12.14 -27.42 -2.01
N SER A 297 -11.52 -27.13 -0.85
CA SER A 297 -10.89 -25.84 -0.60
C SER A 297 -9.42 -26.00 -0.17
N VAL A 298 -8.51 -25.27 -0.82
CA VAL A 298 -7.10 -25.17 -0.44
C VAL A 298 -6.78 -23.69 -0.19
N ARG A 299 -6.49 -23.31 1.06
CA ARG A 299 -6.36 -21.91 1.48
C ARG A 299 -5.06 -21.68 2.25
N ALA A 300 -4.26 -20.72 1.80
CA ALA A 300 -3.08 -20.21 2.52
C ALA A 300 -3.27 -18.71 2.81
N GLU A 301 -3.15 -18.30 4.07
CA GLU A 301 -3.28 -16.89 4.49
C GLU A 301 -2.13 -16.46 5.41
N SER A 302 -1.51 -15.32 5.08
CA SER A 302 -0.48 -14.68 5.91
C SER A 302 -0.87 -13.23 6.24
N GLY A 303 -0.67 -12.85 7.49
CA GLY A 303 -0.94 -11.49 7.98
C GLY A 303 0.19 -10.99 8.87
N GLU A 304 0.75 -9.81 8.58
CA GLU A 304 1.72 -9.19 9.46
C GLU A 304 1.40 -7.73 9.77
N ASP A 305 1.35 -7.40 11.07
CA ASP A 305 1.20 -6.05 11.61
C ASP A 305 2.45 -5.67 12.41
N LEU A 306 3.22 -4.71 11.92
CA LEU A 306 4.49 -4.31 12.55
C LEU A 306 4.45 -2.87 13.07
N LEU A 307 4.87 -2.68 14.33
CA LEU A 307 5.25 -1.39 14.90
C LEU A 307 6.71 -1.42 15.36
N THR A 308 7.59 -0.74 14.63
CA THR A 308 9.03 -0.74 14.91
C THR A 308 9.56 0.65 15.16
N ILE A 309 10.09 0.89 16.37
CA ILE A 309 10.52 2.22 16.82
C ILE A 309 11.96 2.16 17.33
N ALA A 310 12.82 3.03 16.80
CA ALA A 310 14.09 3.37 17.40
C ALA A 310 14.12 4.87 17.71
N ALA A 311 14.10 5.24 18.99
CA ALA A 311 14.06 6.63 19.42
C ALA A 311 15.16 6.97 20.43
N GLY A 312 15.86 8.09 20.22
CA GLY A 312 16.97 8.50 21.08
C GLY A 312 17.01 9.99 21.40
N ALA A 313 17.45 10.34 22.60
CA ALA A 313 17.79 11.72 22.96
C ALA A 313 19.05 11.79 23.83
N SER A 314 20.08 12.48 23.36
CA SER A 314 21.35 12.60 24.10
C SER A 314 21.80 14.03 24.18
N GLY A 315 22.31 14.42 25.35
CA GLY A 315 22.69 15.78 25.61
C GLY A 315 24.01 15.90 26.36
N GLY A 316 24.80 16.94 26.05
CA GLY A 316 25.91 17.29 26.92
C GLY A 316 26.40 18.73 26.87
N GLY A 317 27.04 19.16 27.95
CA GLY A 317 27.52 20.54 28.10
C GLY A 317 28.53 20.98 27.03
N LYS A 318 29.12 20.04 26.29
CA LYS A 318 29.94 20.29 25.10
C LYS A 318 29.45 19.52 23.88
N VAL A 319 29.25 18.21 24.01
CA VAL A 319 28.92 17.35 22.86
C VAL A 319 27.69 16.51 23.20
N GLY A 320 26.71 16.48 22.31
CA GLY A 320 25.60 15.52 22.33
C GLY A 320 25.54 14.81 20.98
N VAL A 321 25.59 13.49 20.98
CA VAL A 321 25.50 12.68 19.75
C VAL A 321 24.49 11.57 19.99
N THR A 322 23.55 11.43 19.06
CA THR A 322 22.50 10.43 19.11
C THR A 322 22.32 9.79 17.75
N GLY A 323 22.14 8.47 17.72
CA GLY A 323 21.74 7.71 16.54
C GLY A 323 20.47 6.91 16.81
N SER A 324 19.68 6.70 15.76
CA SER A 324 18.57 5.74 15.72
C SER A 324 18.65 4.93 14.43
N ALA A 325 18.33 3.63 14.51
CA ALA A 325 18.26 2.77 13.34
C ALA A 325 17.08 1.81 13.48
N VAL A 326 16.23 1.76 12.47
CA VAL A 326 15.24 0.69 12.32
C VAL A 326 15.58 -0.11 11.07
N VAL A 327 15.51 -1.44 11.18
CA VAL A 327 15.71 -2.35 10.06
C VAL A 327 14.64 -3.44 10.14
N ASN A 328 13.79 -3.50 9.12
CA ASN A 328 12.78 -4.54 8.95
C ASN A 328 13.14 -5.33 7.69
N VAL A 329 13.28 -6.65 7.83
CA VAL A 329 13.50 -7.57 6.71
C VAL A 329 12.40 -8.62 6.77
N LEU A 330 11.51 -8.61 5.77
CA LEU A 330 10.41 -9.57 5.63
C LEU A 330 10.65 -10.39 4.36
N ALA A 331 10.45 -11.69 4.46
CA ALA A 331 10.65 -12.65 3.38
C ALA A 331 9.57 -13.72 3.47
N GLU A 332 8.43 -13.48 2.84
CA GLU A 332 7.21 -14.23 3.05
C GLU A 332 6.82 -15.02 1.79
N ASN A 333 6.33 -16.24 1.99
CA ASN A 333 5.82 -17.09 0.92
C ASN A 333 4.46 -17.65 1.33
N THR A 334 3.43 -17.34 0.57
CA THR A 334 2.05 -17.77 0.82
C THR A 334 1.55 -18.53 -0.40
N ILE A 335 1.40 -19.86 -0.28
CA ILE A 335 1.23 -20.75 -1.43
C ILE A 335 0.04 -21.70 -1.21
N ALA A 336 -0.93 -21.68 -2.12
CA ALA A 336 -2.05 -22.61 -2.17
C ALA A 336 -2.03 -23.40 -3.50
N TYR A 337 -1.98 -24.73 -3.47
CA TYR A 337 -1.94 -25.48 -4.73
C TYR A 337 -2.54 -26.88 -4.74
N ILE A 338 -2.97 -27.29 -5.94
CA ILE A 338 -3.17 -28.68 -6.33
C ILE A 338 -1.94 -29.13 -7.14
N GLY A 339 -1.36 -30.26 -6.77
CA GLY A 339 -0.13 -30.81 -7.34
C GLY A 339 -0.29 -31.42 -8.72
N ASP A 340 0.85 -31.79 -9.31
CA ASP A 340 0.93 -32.32 -10.66
C ASP A 340 0.25 -33.70 -10.75
N GLY A 341 -0.53 -33.93 -11.80
CA GLY A 341 -1.24 -35.19 -12.03
C GLY A 341 -2.30 -35.53 -10.95
N ALA A 342 -2.60 -34.62 -10.03
CA ALA A 342 -3.65 -34.80 -9.04
C ALA A 342 -5.02 -34.91 -9.72
N LYS A 343 -5.94 -35.63 -9.09
CA LYS A 343 -7.28 -35.92 -9.61
C LYS A 343 -8.31 -35.51 -8.58
N ILE A 344 -8.91 -34.35 -8.80
CA ILE A 344 -9.90 -33.75 -7.92
C ILE A 344 -11.28 -33.95 -8.55
N ASN A 345 -12.16 -34.63 -7.83
CA ASN A 345 -13.52 -34.96 -8.25
C ASN A 345 -13.59 -35.63 -9.64
N GLU A 346 -12.59 -36.46 -9.99
CA GLU A 346 -12.60 -37.22 -11.25
C GLU A 346 -13.86 -38.08 -11.40
N ASP A 347 -14.34 -38.68 -10.30
CA ASP A 347 -15.69 -39.27 -10.22
C ASP A 347 -16.59 -38.34 -9.42
N ASN A 348 -17.31 -37.46 -10.12
CA ASN A 348 -18.23 -36.50 -9.50
C ASN A 348 -19.67 -37.03 -9.36
N THR A 349 -19.86 -38.35 -9.35
CA THR A 349 -21.19 -38.95 -9.30
C THR A 349 -21.86 -38.71 -7.95
N GLY A 350 -22.94 -37.93 -7.94
CA GLY A 350 -23.74 -37.68 -6.74
C GLY A 350 -23.25 -36.50 -5.90
N ALA A 351 -22.38 -35.65 -6.47
CA ALA A 351 -22.05 -34.35 -5.90
C ALA A 351 -23.27 -33.44 -5.81
N ASP A 352 -23.23 -32.54 -4.85
CA ASP A 352 -24.14 -31.40 -4.74
C ASP A 352 -24.00 -30.48 -5.97
N SER A 353 -25.06 -29.74 -6.31
CA SER A 353 -25.02 -28.81 -7.44
C SER A 353 -24.11 -27.62 -7.19
N ASP A 354 -23.95 -27.24 -5.92
CA ASP A 354 -23.25 -26.03 -5.51
C ASP A 354 -21.76 -26.35 -5.20
N GLN A 355 -21.24 -27.48 -5.69
CA GLN A 355 -19.90 -27.96 -5.35
C GLN A 355 -18.80 -27.21 -6.10
N ASP A 356 -17.96 -26.52 -5.33
CA ASP A 356 -16.82 -25.77 -5.84
C ASP A 356 -15.46 -26.48 -5.68
N VAL A 357 -14.47 -25.99 -6.44
CA VAL A 357 -13.06 -26.17 -6.13
C VAL A 357 -12.41 -24.79 -5.96
N ILE A 358 -11.97 -24.46 -4.75
CA ILE A 358 -11.44 -23.13 -4.41
C ILE A 358 -9.98 -23.23 -3.97
N LEU A 359 -9.11 -22.47 -4.62
CA LEU A 359 -7.72 -22.26 -4.25
C LEU A 359 -7.54 -20.78 -3.93
N GLN A 360 -7.09 -20.46 -2.72
CA GLN A 360 -6.84 -19.07 -2.34
C GLN A 360 -5.51 -18.91 -1.61
N ALA A 361 -4.67 -17.99 -2.07
CA ALA A 361 -3.48 -17.51 -1.40
C ALA A 361 -3.62 -16.00 -1.11
N GLY A 362 -3.63 -15.62 0.16
CA GLY A 362 -3.83 -14.22 0.58
C GLY A 362 -2.72 -13.76 1.52
N ASP A 363 -2.09 -12.62 1.23
CA ASP A 363 -0.98 -12.13 2.03
C ASP A 363 -1.11 -10.61 2.30
N THR A 364 -1.18 -10.23 3.58
CA THR A 364 -1.38 -8.83 4.00
C THR A 364 -0.28 -8.37 4.95
N THR A 365 0.36 -7.24 4.66
CA THR A 365 1.43 -6.70 5.49
C THR A 365 1.19 -5.21 5.76
N ASN A 366 1.00 -4.85 7.02
CA ASN A 366 0.98 -3.47 7.48
C ASN A 366 2.23 -3.17 8.31
N PHE A 367 2.86 -2.01 8.07
CA PHE A 367 3.95 -1.57 8.93
C PHE A 367 3.86 -0.09 9.31
N ILE A 368 4.28 0.21 10.55
CA ILE A 368 4.63 1.54 11.04
C ILE A 368 6.07 1.51 11.57
N SER A 369 6.97 2.23 10.91
CA SER A 369 8.39 2.29 11.28
C SER A 369 8.84 3.71 11.58
N ILE A 370 9.54 3.89 12.71
CA ILE A 370 9.95 5.21 13.21
C ILE A 370 11.41 5.19 13.66
N ALA A 371 12.27 5.97 12.97
CA ALA A 371 13.64 6.25 13.40
C ALA A 371 13.81 7.72 13.80
N GLY A 372 13.87 7.98 15.11
CA GLY A 372 13.94 9.34 15.65
C GLY A 372 15.16 9.59 16.54
N SER A 373 15.85 10.72 16.35
CA SER A 373 16.95 11.08 17.26
C SER A 373 17.14 12.57 17.53
N GLY A 374 17.56 12.91 18.74
CA GLY A 374 17.91 14.27 19.15
C GLY A 374 19.30 14.36 19.79
N GLY A 375 20.21 15.09 19.18
CA GLY A 375 21.56 15.36 19.70
C GLY A 375 21.75 16.80 20.13
N PHE A 376 21.96 17.04 21.43
CA PHE A 376 22.01 18.37 22.02
C PHE A 376 23.38 18.66 22.66
N GLY A 377 24.11 19.67 22.18
CA GLY A 377 25.44 19.97 22.69
C GLY A 377 25.76 21.45 22.89
N GLY A 378 26.46 21.80 23.96
CA GLY A 378 26.95 23.18 24.16
C GLY A 378 28.01 23.64 23.13
N THR A 379 28.59 22.71 22.36
CA THR A 379 29.52 22.98 21.26
C THR A 379 29.08 22.26 20.00
N ALA A 380 28.80 20.95 20.06
CA ALA A 380 28.34 20.18 18.91
C ALA A 380 27.16 19.28 19.28
N GLY A 381 26.08 19.33 18.49
CA GLY A 381 24.94 18.44 18.58
C GLY A 381 24.78 17.65 17.29
N VAL A 382 24.69 16.33 17.37
CA VAL A 382 24.53 15.45 16.21
C VAL A 382 23.36 14.49 16.44
N GLY A 383 22.37 14.49 15.55
CA GLY A 383 21.28 13.52 15.53
C GLY A 383 21.22 12.83 14.17
N ALA A 384 21.22 11.51 14.13
CA ALA A 384 21.06 10.76 12.88
C ALA A 384 20.06 9.63 13.05
N GLY A 385 19.26 9.38 12.02
CA GLY A 385 18.27 8.31 12.00
C GLY A 385 18.20 7.69 10.62
N ALA A 386 18.11 6.36 10.59
CA ALA A 386 17.85 5.60 9.40
C ALA A 386 16.72 4.61 9.65
N ASP A 387 15.81 4.51 8.71
CA ASP A 387 14.76 3.50 8.66
C ASP A 387 14.91 2.73 7.35
N VAL A 388 14.99 1.42 7.45
CA VAL A 388 15.25 0.54 6.31
C VAL A 388 14.26 -0.62 6.31
N GLY A 389 13.45 -0.71 5.28
CA GLY A 389 12.61 -1.87 4.99
C GLY A 389 13.12 -2.64 3.78
N VAL A 390 13.24 -3.95 3.90
CA VAL A 390 13.40 -4.87 2.77
C VAL A 390 12.28 -5.89 2.87
N VAL A 391 11.38 -5.90 1.91
CA VAL A 391 10.22 -6.79 1.87
C VAL A 391 10.29 -7.58 0.57
N VAL A 392 10.30 -8.91 0.68
CA VAL A 392 10.23 -9.82 -0.46
C VAL A 392 9.07 -10.78 -0.22
N LYS A 393 8.10 -10.80 -1.12
CA LYS A 393 6.88 -11.61 -0.97
C LYS A 393 6.59 -12.42 -2.23
N ARG A 394 6.08 -13.63 -2.04
CA ARG A 394 5.51 -14.48 -3.09
C ARG A 394 4.16 -15.01 -2.62
N THR A 395 3.10 -14.65 -3.33
CA THR A 395 1.74 -15.13 -3.12
C THR A 395 1.30 -15.90 -4.35
N GLU A 396 1.01 -17.20 -4.21
CA GLU A 396 0.79 -18.09 -5.36
C GLU A 396 -0.40 -19.03 -5.16
N ALA A 397 -1.33 -19.02 -6.10
CA ALA A 397 -2.43 -19.99 -6.19
C ALA A 397 -2.34 -20.75 -7.52
N ARG A 398 -2.33 -22.10 -7.49
CA ARG A 398 -2.20 -22.84 -8.77
C ARG A 398 -2.83 -24.24 -8.82
N ILE A 399 -3.21 -24.61 -10.03
CA ILE A 399 -3.52 -26.00 -10.42
C ILE A 399 -2.33 -26.56 -11.21
N GLY A 400 -1.74 -27.66 -10.74
CA GLY A 400 -0.52 -28.26 -11.31
C GLY A 400 -0.71 -28.98 -12.65
N LYS A 401 0.41 -29.35 -13.27
CA LYS A 401 0.47 -29.88 -14.64
C LYS A 401 -0.25 -31.21 -14.74
N GLN A 402 -0.93 -31.44 -15.87
CA GLN A 402 -1.61 -32.71 -16.16
C GLN A 402 -2.59 -33.18 -15.08
N SER A 403 -3.04 -32.27 -14.21
CA SER A 403 -4.05 -32.55 -13.20
C SER A 403 -5.43 -32.63 -13.86
N VAL A 404 -6.38 -33.26 -13.17
CA VAL A 404 -7.79 -33.31 -13.56
C VAL A 404 -8.59 -32.73 -12.41
N VAL A 405 -9.30 -31.64 -12.64
CA VAL A 405 -10.08 -30.92 -11.63
C VAL A 405 -11.49 -30.70 -12.13
N ASN A 406 -12.47 -31.27 -11.44
CA ASN A 406 -13.88 -31.07 -11.76
C ASN A 406 -14.63 -30.39 -10.60
N ALA A 407 -15.48 -29.42 -10.92
CA ALA A 407 -16.46 -28.82 -10.01
C ALA A 407 -17.88 -28.98 -10.60
N ALA A 408 -18.88 -29.07 -9.73
CA ALA A 408 -20.28 -29.05 -10.19
C ALA A 408 -20.77 -27.62 -10.45
N ASP A 409 -20.24 -26.66 -9.69
CA ASP A 409 -20.45 -25.22 -9.87
C ASP A 409 -19.10 -24.59 -10.29
N ASP A 410 -18.36 -23.92 -9.40
CA ASP A 410 -17.22 -23.10 -9.80
C ASP A 410 -15.84 -23.71 -9.52
N VAL A 411 -14.85 -23.30 -10.32
CA VAL A 411 -13.42 -23.43 -9.99
C VAL A 411 -12.82 -22.04 -9.82
N ILE A 412 -12.37 -21.72 -8.61
CA ILE A 412 -11.82 -20.41 -8.26
C ILE A 412 -10.36 -20.57 -7.86
N ILE A 413 -9.45 -19.84 -8.52
CA ILE A 413 -8.03 -19.75 -8.20
C ILE A 413 -7.67 -18.27 -8.00
N ASP A 414 -7.44 -17.89 -6.75
CA ASP A 414 -7.25 -16.49 -6.35
C ASP A 414 -5.95 -16.29 -5.57
N ALA A 415 -5.13 -15.35 -6.02
CA ALA A 415 -3.92 -14.90 -5.33
C ALA A 415 -3.99 -13.39 -5.08
N ALA A 416 -3.87 -12.97 -3.82
CA ALA A 416 -3.99 -11.55 -3.44
C ALA A 416 -2.87 -11.12 -2.47
N SER A 417 -2.17 -10.03 -2.77
CA SER A 417 -1.15 -9.43 -1.90
C SER A 417 -1.45 -7.96 -1.63
N SER A 418 -1.38 -7.55 -0.36
CA SER A 418 -1.60 -6.16 0.05
C SER A 418 -0.55 -5.67 1.04
N GLU A 419 0.11 -4.56 0.69
CA GLU A 419 1.14 -3.94 1.51
C GLU A 419 0.79 -2.48 1.85
N PHE A 420 0.75 -2.13 3.14
CA PHE A 420 0.59 -0.74 3.59
C PHE A 420 1.63 -0.28 4.61
N PHE A 421 2.41 0.71 4.19
CA PHE A 421 3.70 1.04 4.76
C PHE A 421 3.74 2.51 5.25
N ILE A 422 4.04 2.76 6.53
CA ILE A 422 4.28 4.10 7.09
C ILE A 422 5.69 4.19 7.67
N SER A 423 6.57 4.93 6.99
CA SER A 423 7.95 5.18 7.41
C SER A 423 8.14 6.62 7.85
N ALA A 424 8.65 6.85 9.06
CA ALA A 424 8.95 8.19 9.56
C ALA A 424 10.37 8.28 10.14
N THR A 425 11.21 9.13 9.55
CA THR A 425 12.57 9.42 10.04
C THR A 425 12.73 10.89 10.42
N GLY A 426 12.98 11.16 11.70
CA GLY A 426 12.94 12.51 12.26
C GLY A 426 14.15 12.82 13.14
N ASN A 427 15.04 13.74 12.74
CA ASN A 427 16.31 13.93 13.44
C ASN A 427 16.66 15.38 13.75
N ILE A 428 17.18 15.63 14.95
CA ILE A 428 17.56 16.95 15.46
C ILE A 428 19.03 16.98 15.86
N GLY A 429 19.77 17.98 15.36
CA GLY A 429 21.18 18.22 15.70
C GLY A 429 21.40 19.66 16.13
N ALA A 430 21.47 19.92 17.44
CA ALA A 430 21.55 21.27 17.99
C ALA A 430 22.83 21.49 18.79
N GLY A 431 23.70 22.39 18.32
CA GLY A 431 25.00 22.69 18.92
C GLY A 431 25.28 24.17 19.17
N GLY A 432 26.03 24.51 20.23
CA GLY A 432 26.47 25.89 20.42
C GLY A 432 27.43 26.42 19.33
N LYS A 433 28.12 25.54 18.60
CA LYS A 433 28.91 25.87 17.41
C LYS A 433 28.45 25.10 16.17
N ALA A 434 28.27 23.79 16.27
CA ALA A 434 27.91 22.94 15.14
C ALA A 434 26.67 22.10 15.44
N GLY A 435 25.63 22.21 14.62
CA GLY A 435 24.49 21.29 14.60
C GLY A 435 24.56 20.43 13.36
N VAL A 436 24.47 19.11 13.51
CA VAL A 436 24.45 18.18 12.37
C VAL A 436 23.25 17.25 12.50
N ALA A 437 22.40 17.15 11.48
CA ALA A 437 21.36 16.15 11.46
C ALA A 437 21.18 15.41 10.13
N GLY A 438 20.81 14.14 10.21
CA GLY A 438 20.62 13.27 9.05
C GLY A 438 19.42 12.36 9.22
N SER A 439 18.56 12.27 8.21
CA SER A 439 17.40 11.36 8.17
C SER A 439 17.39 10.61 6.86
N ALA A 440 17.21 9.29 6.89
CA ALA A 440 17.11 8.49 5.68
C ALA A 440 16.05 7.39 5.85
N GLY A 441 15.03 7.37 4.99
CA GLY A 441 14.13 6.23 4.82
C GLY A 441 14.49 5.49 3.53
N VAL A 442 14.65 4.17 3.58
CA VAL A 442 14.95 3.34 2.41
C VAL A 442 14.05 2.12 2.42
N TYR A 443 13.23 1.95 1.39
CA TYR A 443 12.35 0.81 1.24
C TYR A 443 12.62 0.10 -0.08
N VAL A 444 12.90 -1.20 0.00
CA VAL A 444 13.02 -2.08 -1.16
C VAL A 444 11.93 -3.13 -1.03
N VAL A 445 10.99 -3.13 -1.96
CA VAL A 445 9.79 -3.97 -1.92
C VAL A 445 9.73 -4.76 -3.21
N VAL A 446 9.79 -6.07 -3.09
CA VAL A 446 9.67 -7.00 -4.23
C VAL A 446 8.49 -7.93 -3.97
N SER A 447 7.44 -7.84 -4.77
CA SER A 447 6.25 -8.69 -4.65
C SER A 447 6.02 -9.52 -5.92
N GLN A 448 5.56 -10.75 -5.74
CA GLN A 448 5.14 -11.64 -6.82
C GLN A 448 3.79 -12.22 -6.44
N THR A 449 2.76 -11.91 -7.23
CA THR A 449 1.41 -12.46 -7.06
C THR A 449 1.06 -13.25 -8.32
N GLU A 450 0.95 -14.57 -8.19
CA GLU A 450 0.79 -15.49 -9.32
C GLU A 450 -0.47 -16.36 -9.14
N SER A 451 -1.34 -16.41 -10.13
CA SER A 451 -2.51 -17.30 -10.15
C SER A 451 -2.61 -18.02 -11.49
N TYR A 452 -2.60 -19.35 -11.50
CA TYR A 452 -2.59 -20.06 -12.79
C TYR A 452 -3.08 -21.50 -12.80
N ILE A 453 -3.45 -21.92 -14.01
CA ILE A 453 -3.65 -23.32 -14.40
C ILE A 453 -2.44 -23.73 -15.23
N ASP A 454 -1.66 -24.71 -14.77
CA ASP A 454 -0.39 -25.11 -15.39
C ASP A 454 -0.59 -26.06 -16.60
N ASP A 455 0.51 -26.35 -17.30
CA ASP A 455 0.56 -27.03 -18.59
C ASP A 455 -0.27 -28.34 -18.62
N GLY A 456 -1.14 -28.45 -19.62
CA GLY A 456 -1.90 -29.67 -19.90
C GLY A 456 -2.85 -30.12 -18.79
N ALA A 457 -3.18 -29.26 -17.82
CA ALA A 457 -4.23 -29.54 -16.84
C ALA A 457 -5.61 -29.58 -17.53
N GLU A 458 -6.49 -30.46 -17.03
CA GLU A 458 -7.90 -30.58 -17.44
C GLU A 458 -8.77 -30.02 -16.32
N VAL A 459 -9.45 -28.90 -16.57
CA VAL A 459 -10.31 -28.21 -15.58
C VAL A 459 -11.73 -28.09 -16.13
N VAL A 460 -12.71 -28.62 -15.41
CA VAL A 460 -14.13 -28.59 -15.80
C VAL A 460 -14.97 -28.02 -14.67
N ALA A 461 -15.68 -26.93 -14.95
CA ALA A 461 -16.66 -26.31 -14.06
C ALA A 461 -18.05 -26.35 -14.71
N GLY A 462 -19.08 -26.69 -13.92
CA GLY A 462 -20.47 -26.57 -14.36
C GLY A 462 -20.90 -25.10 -14.42
N GLY A 463 -20.37 -24.27 -13.54
CA GLY A 463 -20.41 -22.83 -13.57
C GLY A 463 -19.14 -22.25 -14.20
N ASP A 464 -18.47 -21.39 -13.44
CA ASP A 464 -17.41 -20.52 -13.92
C ASP A 464 -16.01 -21.03 -13.54
N VAL A 465 -15.01 -20.56 -14.28
CA VAL A 465 -13.60 -20.70 -13.91
C VAL A 465 -13.01 -19.31 -13.73
N LEU A 466 -12.54 -19.00 -12.52
CA LEU A 466 -11.94 -17.72 -12.16
C LEU A 466 -10.45 -17.92 -11.83
N VAL A 467 -9.57 -17.21 -12.54
CA VAL A 467 -8.13 -17.15 -12.30
C VAL A 467 -7.74 -15.69 -12.05
N THR A 468 -7.53 -15.31 -10.79
CA THR A 468 -7.29 -13.92 -10.37
C THR A 468 -5.97 -13.77 -9.63
N ALA A 469 -5.20 -12.75 -10.01
CA ALA A 469 -4.03 -12.28 -9.29
C ALA A 469 -4.18 -10.77 -9.01
N ASP A 470 -4.16 -10.37 -7.74
CA ASP A 470 -4.34 -8.97 -7.30
C ASP A 470 -3.16 -8.51 -6.42
N GLY A 471 -2.46 -7.45 -6.83
CA GLY A 471 -1.36 -6.83 -6.09
C GLY A 471 -1.68 -5.39 -5.68
N THR A 472 -1.40 -5.02 -4.43
CA THR A 472 -1.59 -3.63 -3.96
C THR A 472 -0.43 -3.19 -3.08
N PHE A 473 0.16 -2.03 -3.38
CA PHE A 473 1.25 -1.44 -2.62
C PHE A 473 0.98 0.02 -2.28
N ARG A 474 1.05 0.36 -1.00
CA ARG A 474 0.91 1.75 -0.53
C ARG A 474 1.98 2.13 0.46
N ILE A 475 2.64 3.26 0.25
CA ILE A 475 3.68 3.76 1.16
C ILE A 475 3.57 5.25 1.46
N ILE A 476 3.70 5.60 2.74
CA ILE A 476 3.93 6.95 3.25
C ILE A 476 5.34 7.00 3.83
N GLY A 477 6.30 7.49 3.05
CA GLY A 477 7.69 7.67 3.45
C GLY A 477 8.01 9.11 3.80
N VAL A 478 8.39 9.40 5.05
CA VAL A 478 8.73 10.75 5.51
C VAL A 478 10.14 10.79 6.10
N ALA A 479 10.97 11.72 5.63
CA ALA A 479 12.27 12.03 6.18
C ALA A 479 12.42 13.53 6.48
N GLY A 480 12.47 13.87 7.77
CA GLY A 480 12.59 15.24 8.27
C GLY A 480 13.84 15.44 9.12
N GLN A 481 14.56 16.55 8.95
CA GLN A 481 15.66 16.89 9.87
C GLN A 481 15.76 18.39 10.20
N VAL A 482 16.20 18.69 11.41
CA VAL A 482 16.47 20.04 11.90
C VAL A 482 17.89 20.12 12.46
N SER A 483 18.74 20.98 11.89
CA SER A 483 20.11 21.21 12.36
C SER A 483 20.35 22.68 12.71
N GLY A 484 21.03 22.94 13.82
CA GLY A 484 21.23 24.29 14.34
C GLY A 484 22.58 24.48 15.04
N GLY A 485 23.37 25.46 14.62
CA GLY A 485 24.69 25.75 15.19
C GLY A 485 25.06 27.23 15.29
N GLY A 486 25.74 27.64 16.36
CA GLY A 486 26.24 29.02 16.46
C GLY A 486 27.30 29.40 15.40
N SER A 487 27.89 28.42 14.72
CA SER A 487 28.78 28.61 13.56
C SER A 487 28.23 27.90 12.32
N ALA A 488 27.86 26.63 12.42
CA ALA A 488 27.37 25.86 11.28
C ALA A 488 26.17 24.97 11.65
N GLY A 489 25.12 25.02 10.84
CA GLY A 489 24.08 23.99 10.76
C GLY A 489 24.31 23.19 9.48
N VAL A 490 24.29 21.86 9.55
CA VAL A 490 24.37 20.99 8.38
C VAL A 490 23.37 19.88 8.53
N GLY A 491 22.56 19.63 7.51
CA GLY A 491 21.86 18.37 7.49
C GLY A 491 21.31 17.94 6.17
N ALA A 492 20.89 16.68 6.14
CA ALA A 492 20.38 16.04 4.95
C ALA A 492 19.20 15.13 5.30
N SER A 493 18.16 15.14 4.49
CA SER A 493 17.07 14.17 4.55
C SER A 493 16.89 13.47 3.22
N GLY A 494 16.43 12.23 3.23
CA GLY A 494 15.96 11.61 2.00
C GLY A 494 15.13 10.37 2.19
N VAL A 495 14.33 10.10 1.18
CA VAL A 495 13.51 8.89 1.06
C VAL A 495 13.90 8.21 -0.24
N VAL A 496 14.09 6.91 -0.19
CA VAL A 496 14.29 6.07 -1.36
C VAL A 496 13.27 4.95 -1.32
N VAL A 497 12.45 4.83 -2.35
CA VAL A 497 11.56 3.69 -2.56
C VAL A 497 11.99 2.99 -3.84
N VAL A 498 12.26 1.69 -3.74
CA VAL A 498 12.45 0.81 -4.88
C VAL A 498 11.37 -0.25 -4.79
N HIS A 499 10.43 -0.23 -5.71
CA HIS A 499 9.37 -1.20 -5.83
C HIS A 499 9.52 -1.97 -7.14
N ALA A 500 9.43 -3.29 -7.07
CA ALA A 500 9.37 -4.15 -8.23
C ALA A 500 8.34 -5.24 -7.97
N ASP A 501 7.34 -5.31 -8.83
CA ASP A 501 6.17 -6.14 -8.67
C ASP A 501 5.92 -6.93 -9.95
N THR A 502 5.30 -8.10 -9.76
CA THR A 502 4.83 -8.94 -10.84
C THR A 502 3.50 -9.51 -10.42
N VAL A 503 2.46 -9.18 -11.17
CA VAL A 503 1.11 -9.72 -11.00
C VAL A 503 0.76 -10.49 -12.28
N ASP A 504 0.63 -11.81 -12.16
CA ASP A 504 0.51 -12.71 -13.31
C ASP A 504 -0.65 -13.69 -13.11
N ALA A 505 -1.63 -13.64 -14.01
CA ALA A 505 -2.76 -14.55 -14.05
C ALA A 505 -2.80 -15.29 -15.40
N HIS A 506 -2.78 -16.62 -15.43
CA HIS A 506 -2.76 -17.30 -16.72
C HIS A 506 -3.34 -18.72 -16.76
N VAL A 507 -3.68 -19.12 -18.00
CA VAL A 507 -3.90 -20.52 -18.37
C VAL A 507 -2.72 -20.96 -19.24
N GLY A 508 -2.01 -21.99 -18.77
CA GLY A 508 -0.77 -22.47 -19.36
C GLY A 508 -0.94 -23.26 -20.65
N PRO A 509 0.17 -23.55 -21.34
CA PRO A 509 0.19 -24.29 -22.59
C PRO A 509 -0.55 -25.64 -22.56
N ASP A 510 -1.24 -25.96 -23.65
CA ASP A 510 -1.97 -27.22 -23.84
C ASP A 510 -3.03 -27.55 -22.76
N ALA A 511 -3.37 -26.63 -21.84
CA ALA A 511 -4.41 -26.86 -20.83
C ALA A 511 -5.81 -26.92 -21.47
N ASP A 512 -6.68 -27.80 -20.98
CA ASP A 512 -8.07 -27.95 -21.43
C ASP A 512 -9.00 -27.43 -20.34
N VAL A 513 -9.64 -26.29 -20.58
CA VAL A 513 -10.52 -25.62 -19.60
C VAL A 513 -11.92 -25.53 -20.16
N THR A 514 -12.88 -26.11 -19.46
CA THR A 514 -14.32 -26.01 -19.76
C THR A 514 -15.03 -25.32 -18.60
N ALA A 515 -15.52 -24.10 -18.83
CA ALA A 515 -16.24 -23.28 -17.86
C ALA A 515 -17.66 -23.03 -18.40
N LEU A 516 -18.64 -23.89 -18.09
CA LEU A 516 -19.94 -23.89 -18.78
C LEU A 516 -20.81 -22.65 -18.49
N GLY A 517 -20.50 -21.84 -17.48
CA GLY A 517 -21.20 -20.60 -17.16
C GLY A 517 -22.60 -20.78 -16.57
N GLN A 518 -22.94 -21.98 -16.08
CA GLN A 518 -24.21 -22.20 -15.39
C GLN A 518 -24.15 -21.62 -13.97
N GLY A 519 -25.28 -21.42 -13.30
CA GLY A 519 -25.28 -20.94 -11.92
C GLY A 519 -25.21 -19.42 -11.79
N ALA A 520 -24.65 -18.93 -10.69
CA ALA A 520 -24.46 -17.50 -10.44
C ALA A 520 -23.12 -17.04 -11.00
N GLY A 521 -23.06 -15.82 -11.56
CA GLY A 521 -21.82 -15.33 -12.15
C GLY A 521 -20.77 -14.97 -11.11
N VAL A 522 -19.50 -15.17 -11.45
CA VAL A 522 -18.35 -14.72 -10.66
C VAL A 522 -18.11 -13.22 -10.78
N ALA A 523 -17.55 -12.62 -9.73
CA ALA A 523 -17.15 -11.22 -9.74
C ALA A 523 -15.84 -11.03 -10.53
N ALA A 524 -15.94 -10.63 -11.79
CA ALA A 524 -14.80 -10.31 -12.63
C ALA A 524 -14.39 -8.84 -12.49
N ARG A 525 -13.09 -8.57 -12.46
CA ARG A 525 -12.55 -7.21 -12.49
C ARG A 525 -12.90 -6.54 -13.83
N THR A 526 -13.29 -5.26 -13.79
CA THR A 526 -13.65 -4.49 -15.00
C THR A 526 -12.47 -3.72 -15.59
N GLY A 527 -11.35 -3.61 -14.86
CA GLY A 527 -10.20 -2.79 -15.25
C GLY A 527 -10.41 -1.29 -15.06
N ASP A 528 -11.59 -0.88 -14.59
CA ASP A 528 -11.86 0.50 -14.20
C ASP A 528 -11.65 0.64 -12.69
N ARG A 529 -11.11 1.76 -12.23
CA ARG A 529 -11.09 2.07 -10.80
C ARG A 529 -12.39 2.74 -10.39
N THR A 530 -13.01 2.25 -9.32
CA THR A 530 -14.12 2.94 -8.66
C THR A 530 -13.62 4.30 -8.15
N GLY A 531 -14.16 5.41 -8.65
CA GLY A 531 -13.63 6.76 -8.34
C GLY A 531 -12.37 7.18 -9.14
N GLY A 532 -12.05 6.51 -10.25
CA GLY A 532 -10.79 6.58 -11.00
C GLY A 532 -10.50 7.82 -11.87
N GLY A 533 -10.39 9.00 -11.28
CA GLY A 533 -9.79 10.16 -11.95
C GLY A 533 -9.00 11.02 -10.98
N ALA A 534 -7.96 11.71 -11.46
CA ALA A 534 -7.41 12.85 -10.72
C ALA A 534 -8.54 13.84 -10.50
N VAL A 535 -8.94 14.02 -9.25
CA VAL A 535 -10.10 14.82 -8.88
C VAL A 535 -9.66 16.27 -8.86
N HIS A 536 -10.23 17.09 -9.74
CA HIS A 536 -9.92 18.52 -9.83
C HIS A 536 -11.15 19.32 -9.48
N LEU A 537 -10.96 20.54 -8.97
CA LEU A 537 -12.05 21.51 -9.00
C LEU A 537 -12.55 21.68 -10.43
N SER A 538 -13.86 21.54 -10.62
CA SER A 538 -14.52 21.95 -11.84
C SER A 538 -14.31 23.45 -12.09
N THR A 539 -14.04 23.82 -13.34
CA THR A 539 -14.03 25.22 -13.78
C THR A 539 -15.45 25.62 -14.20
N GLU A 540 -15.92 26.74 -13.70
CA GLU A 540 -17.24 27.30 -13.98
C GLU A 540 -17.09 28.71 -14.57
N THR A 541 -18.02 29.12 -15.44
CA THR A 541 -18.15 30.54 -15.80
C THR A 541 -18.65 31.31 -14.57
N PRO A 542 -17.91 32.29 -14.02
CA PRO A 542 -18.30 32.92 -12.77
C PRO A 542 -19.58 33.72 -12.92
N ALA A 543 -20.60 33.41 -12.10
CA ALA A 543 -21.76 34.30 -11.97
C ALA A 543 -21.32 35.69 -11.49
N LEU A 544 -21.88 36.73 -12.10
CA LEU A 544 -21.63 38.12 -11.77
C LEU A 544 -22.83 38.70 -11.00
N THR A 545 -22.54 39.32 -9.86
CA THR A 545 -23.50 40.13 -9.10
C THR A 545 -23.23 41.60 -9.36
N PHE A 546 -24.23 42.26 -9.92
CA PHE A 546 -24.26 43.70 -10.18
C PHE A 546 -24.99 44.36 -9.01
N THR A 547 -24.39 45.39 -8.43
CA THR A 547 -24.98 46.08 -7.27
C THR A 547 -24.91 47.59 -7.44
N ASP A 548 -26.07 48.23 -7.42
CA ASP A 548 -26.24 49.68 -7.29
C ASP A 548 -25.92 50.06 -5.84
N SER A 549 -24.73 50.61 -5.64
CA SER A 549 -24.28 51.12 -4.34
C SER A 549 -24.47 52.64 -4.23
N GLY A 550 -25.21 53.22 -5.17
CA GLY A 550 -25.64 54.62 -5.21
C GLY A 550 -24.60 55.60 -5.73
N THR A 551 -23.34 55.51 -5.28
CA THR A 551 -22.27 56.46 -5.70
C THR A 551 -21.18 55.84 -6.55
N ALA A 552 -20.95 54.53 -6.43
CA ALA A 552 -19.99 53.77 -7.21
C ALA A 552 -20.43 52.31 -7.18
N ASP A 553 -20.97 51.85 -8.30
CA ASP A 553 -21.60 50.54 -8.38
C ASP A 553 -20.55 49.46 -8.57
N THR A 554 -20.90 48.23 -8.21
CA THR A 554 -19.93 47.14 -8.17
C THR A 554 -20.37 45.94 -9.01
N ILE A 555 -19.41 45.32 -9.70
CA ILE A 555 -19.56 44.02 -10.34
C ILE A 555 -18.69 43.04 -9.58
N THR A 556 -19.30 42.05 -8.96
CA THR A 556 -18.60 41.04 -8.16
C THR A 556 -18.70 39.69 -8.85
N ARG A 557 -17.57 39.01 -9.08
CA ARG A 557 -17.54 37.65 -9.62
C ARG A 557 -17.56 36.62 -8.49
N SER A 558 -18.14 35.45 -8.76
CA SER A 558 -18.26 34.35 -7.79
C SER A 558 -17.00 33.46 -7.65
N GLY A 559 -16.04 33.54 -8.57
CA GLY A 559 -14.74 32.85 -8.50
C GLY A 559 -13.73 33.36 -9.52
N GLY A 560 -12.42 33.16 -9.32
CA GLY A 560 -11.31 33.73 -10.11
C GLY A 560 -10.98 35.19 -9.79
N SER A 561 -10.11 35.86 -10.57
CA SER A 561 -9.60 37.20 -10.22
C SER A 561 -9.53 38.13 -11.44
N TRP A 562 -10.18 39.29 -11.34
CA TRP A 562 -10.14 40.33 -12.38
C TRP A 562 -8.72 40.84 -12.61
N ALA A 563 -7.94 41.03 -11.54
CA ALA A 563 -6.59 41.55 -11.65
C ALA A 563 -5.63 40.54 -12.31
N ASP A 564 -5.78 39.25 -12.00
CA ASP A 564 -4.94 38.20 -12.58
C ASP A 564 -5.26 37.99 -14.07
N GLU A 565 -6.50 38.27 -14.48
CA GLU A 565 -6.95 38.24 -15.87
C GLU A 565 -6.61 39.53 -16.65
N GLY A 566 -5.86 40.46 -16.05
CA GLY A 566 -5.31 41.64 -16.70
C GLY A 566 -6.26 42.85 -16.75
N PHE A 567 -7.34 42.84 -15.97
CA PHE A 567 -8.16 44.03 -15.77
C PHE A 567 -7.45 45.01 -14.82
N GLU A 568 -7.53 46.30 -15.13
CA GLU A 568 -6.87 47.38 -14.37
C GLU A 568 -7.80 48.58 -14.14
N ALA A 569 -7.56 49.32 -13.06
CA ALA A 569 -8.28 50.57 -12.80
C ALA A 569 -8.04 51.60 -13.91
N GLY A 570 -9.11 52.25 -14.36
CA GLY A 570 -9.13 53.20 -15.47
C GLY A 570 -9.47 52.59 -16.83
N GLN A 571 -9.55 51.25 -16.93
CA GLN A 571 -9.98 50.56 -18.16
C GLN A 571 -11.49 50.68 -18.36
N LYS A 572 -11.90 50.71 -19.64
CA LYS A 572 -13.28 50.49 -20.03
C LYS A 572 -13.52 49.01 -20.27
N ILE A 573 -14.67 48.55 -19.82
CA ILE A 573 -15.16 47.19 -20.00
C ILE A 573 -16.51 47.22 -20.69
N LYS A 574 -16.83 46.14 -21.39
CA LYS A 574 -18.15 45.87 -21.94
C LYS A 574 -18.71 44.62 -21.28
N VAL A 575 -19.89 44.76 -20.70
CA VAL A 575 -20.69 43.70 -20.10
C VAL A 575 -21.71 43.24 -21.14
N THR A 576 -21.85 41.94 -21.30
CA THR A 576 -22.86 41.31 -22.18
C THR A 576 -23.45 40.06 -21.53
N GLY A 577 -24.67 39.67 -21.90
CA GLY A 577 -25.29 38.43 -21.40
C GLY A 577 -26.08 38.59 -20.10
N THR A 578 -26.43 39.82 -19.73
CA THR A 578 -27.25 40.17 -18.56
C THR A 578 -28.67 40.60 -18.98
N SER A 579 -29.60 40.72 -18.02
CA SER A 579 -30.96 41.19 -18.31
C SER A 579 -31.06 42.72 -18.30
N ASP A 580 -30.32 43.39 -17.40
CA ASP A 580 -30.47 44.82 -17.14
C ASP A 580 -29.15 45.63 -17.29
N ASN A 581 -27.98 44.99 -17.31
CA ASN A 581 -26.66 45.63 -17.24
C ASN A 581 -25.75 45.43 -18.47
N ASP A 582 -26.32 45.13 -19.65
CA ASP A 582 -25.55 45.05 -20.88
C ASP A 582 -25.13 46.47 -21.32
N GLY A 583 -23.82 46.75 -21.34
CA GLY A 583 -23.32 48.10 -21.55
C GLY A 583 -21.80 48.27 -21.42
N GLU A 584 -21.31 49.48 -21.65
CA GLU A 584 -19.91 49.84 -21.39
C GLU A 584 -19.78 50.59 -20.06
N TYR A 585 -18.77 50.24 -19.27
CA TYR A 585 -18.50 50.80 -17.95
C TYR A 585 -17.00 51.05 -17.77
N THR A 586 -16.61 51.89 -16.81
CA THR A 586 -15.22 52.23 -16.51
C THR A 586 -14.84 51.77 -15.11
N ILE A 587 -13.83 50.92 -15.00
CA ILE A 587 -13.31 50.43 -13.71
C ILE A 587 -12.65 51.59 -12.97
N SER A 588 -13.09 51.89 -11.76
CA SER A 588 -12.45 52.82 -10.84
C SER A 588 -11.44 52.15 -9.91
N ALA A 589 -11.72 50.92 -9.48
CA ALA A 589 -10.83 50.12 -8.61
C ALA A 589 -11.16 48.63 -8.71
N ILE A 590 -10.22 47.78 -8.32
CA ILE A 590 -10.40 46.35 -8.11
C ILE A 590 -10.09 46.06 -6.64
N SER A 591 -10.88 45.21 -5.99
CA SER A 591 -10.64 44.80 -4.60
C SER A 591 -9.36 43.98 -4.45
N ASP A 592 -8.78 43.99 -3.23
CA ASP A 592 -7.52 43.27 -2.93
C ASP A 592 -7.63 41.75 -3.10
N ASP A 593 -8.84 41.18 -2.99
CA ASP A 593 -9.14 39.77 -3.27
C ASP A 593 -9.37 39.45 -4.76
N GLY A 594 -9.36 40.48 -5.62
CA GLY A 594 -9.54 40.34 -7.06
C GLY A 594 -10.98 40.09 -7.52
N LEU A 595 -11.97 39.99 -6.63
CA LEU A 595 -13.35 39.58 -6.98
C LEU A 595 -14.27 40.73 -7.39
N THR A 596 -14.02 41.95 -6.93
CA THR A 596 -14.95 43.08 -7.08
C THR A 596 -14.36 44.19 -7.94
N LEU A 597 -15.01 44.51 -9.06
CA LEU A 597 -14.80 45.74 -9.79
C LEU A 597 -15.68 46.83 -9.18
N THR A 598 -15.08 47.95 -8.77
CA THR A 598 -15.81 49.18 -8.46
C THR A 598 -15.83 50.05 -9.71
N LEU A 599 -17.00 50.43 -10.19
CA LEU A 599 -17.18 51.27 -11.36
C LEU A 599 -17.04 52.75 -11.02
N SER A 600 -16.82 53.55 -12.05
CA SER A 600 -16.75 55.01 -11.92
C SER A 600 -18.10 55.59 -11.52
N SER A 601 -18.12 56.68 -10.75
CA SER A 601 -19.36 57.25 -10.20
C SER A 601 -20.39 57.80 -11.22
N GLY A 602 -20.08 57.74 -12.52
CA GLY A 602 -20.99 58.10 -13.61
C GLY A 602 -21.64 56.90 -14.30
N ASP A 603 -21.22 55.70 -13.94
CA ASP A 603 -21.70 54.43 -14.45
C ASP A 603 -22.69 53.87 -13.44
N SER A 604 -23.90 53.56 -13.91
CA SER A 604 -24.98 53.04 -13.06
C SER A 604 -25.34 51.61 -13.44
N LEU A 605 -25.43 50.74 -12.45
CA LEU A 605 -25.95 49.38 -12.58
C LEU A 605 -27.37 49.30 -12.01
N THR A 606 -28.10 48.27 -12.40
CA THR A 606 -29.30 47.81 -11.70
C THR A 606 -28.94 46.54 -10.93
N ASP A 607 -29.45 46.37 -9.71
CA ASP A 607 -29.21 45.16 -8.93
C ASP A 607 -29.67 43.90 -9.70
N GLU A 608 -28.73 43.04 -10.10
CA GLU A 608 -29.03 41.75 -10.73
C GLU A 608 -27.91 40.73 -10.48
N THR A 609 -28.21 39.45 -10.72
CA THR A 609 -27.21 38.38 -10.76
C THR A 609 -27.36 37.62 -12.07
N ALA A 610 -26.26 37.45 -12.80
CA ALA A 610 -26.24 36.78 -14.10
C ALA A 610 -25.16 35.70 -14.14
N SER A 611 -25.55 34.48 -14.50
CA SER A 611 -24.64 33.31 -14.61
C SER A 611 -23.84 33.29 -15.90
N ASP A 612 -24.37 33.89 -16.97
CA ASP A 612 -23.82 33.79 -18.34
C ASP A 612 -23.20 35.13 -18.79
N ALA A 613 -23.04 36.07 -17.85
CA ALA A 613 -22.52 37.40 -18.14
C ALA A 613 -21.03 37.34 -18.45
N GLN A 614 -20.64 38.07 -19.48
CA GLN A 614 -19.27 38.16 -19.97
C GLN A 614 -18.77 39.60 -19.89
N VAL A 615 -17.52 39.76 -19.50
CA VAL A 615 -16.86 41.06 -19.40
C VAL A 615 -15.58 41.03 -20.24
N GLU A 616 -15.49 41.96 -21.18
CA GLU A 616 -14.31 42.17 -22.02
C GLU A 616 -13.79 43.61 -21.87
N ALA A 617 -12.48 43.80 -21.80
CA ALA A 617 -11.91 45.14 -21.83
C ALA A 617 -12.03 45.74 -23.24
N THR A 618 -12.55 46.97 -23.32
CA THR A 618 -12.65 47.73 -24.58
C THR A 618 -11.59 48.83 -24.70
N SER A 619 -10.76 49.01 -23.66
CA SER A 619 -9.57 49.86 -23.71
C SER A 619 -8.52 49.48 -22.66
N GLY A 620 -7.24 49.52 -23.01
CA GLY A 620 -6.13 49.35 -22.06
C GLY A 620 -5.49 47.95 -22.02
N GLY A 621 -5.91 47.03 -22.90
CA GLY A 621 -5.44 45.65 -23.03
C GLY A 621 -6.52 44.78 -23.67
N ASP A 622 -6.21 43.52 -24.00
CA ASP A 622 -7.17 42.53 -24.53
C ASP A 622 -7.67 41.58 -23.41
N ALA A 623 -7.89 42.12 -22.19
CA ALA A 623 -8.37 41.32 -21.06
C ALA A 623 -9.81 40.84 -21.29
N VAL A 624 -10.05 39.55 -21.12
CA VAL A 624 -11.36 38.91 -21.29
C VAL A 624 -11.59 38.00 -20.09
N MET A 625 -12.79 38.06 -19.52
CA MET A 625 -13.22 37.17 -18.45
C MET A 625 -13.16 35.71 -18.90
N SER A 626 -12.42 34.88 -18.16
CA SER A 626 -12.32 33.43 -18.40
C SER A 626 -13.12 32.60 -17.40
N ASP A 627 -13.39 31.35 -17.75
CA ASP A 627 -13.85 30.34 -16.79
C ASP A 627 -12.84 30.21 -15.64
N SER A 628 -13.33 29.98 -14.43
CA SER A 628 -12.50 29.92 -13.23
C SER A 628 -12.96 28.86 -12.25
N VAL A 629 -12.14 28.59 -11.25
CA VAL A 629 -12.49 27.69 -10.15
C VAL A 629 -13.24 28.45 -9.04
N PRO A 630 -14.14 27.81 -8.28
CA PRO A 630 -14.81 28.46 -7.15
C PRO A 630 -13.82 29.01 -6.13
N ALA A 631 -14.13 30.18 -5.56
CA ALA A 631 -13.34 30.74 -4.46
C ALA A 631 -13.40 29.79 -3.23
N LEU A 632 -12.24 29.58 -2.61
CA LEU A 632 -12.10 28.71 -1.44
C LEU A 632 -11.91 29.53 -0.17
N THR A 633 -12.70 29.25 0.85
CA THR A 633 -12.58 29.82 2.20
C THR A 633 -11.92 28.81 3.11
N PHE A 634 -10.77 29.16 3.67
CA PHE A 634 -10.01 28.38 4.63
C PHE A 634 -10.34 28.87 6.03
N THR A 635 -10.74 27.97 6.92
CA THR A 635 -11.09 28.29 8.30
C THR A 635 -10.32 27.42 9.29
N ASP A 636 -9.58 28.08 10.19
CA ASP A 636 -8.94 27.49 11.37
C ASP A 636 -10.00 27.33 12.48
N ASN A 637 -10.32 26.09 12.80
CA ASN A 637 -11.26 25.71 13.87
C ASN A 637 -10.55 25.12 15.09
N GLY A 638 -9.21 25.12 15.11
CA GLY A 638 -8.36 24.62 16.19
C GLY A 638 -7.93 23.17 16.03
N ASP A 639 -8.89 22.22 16.09
CA ASP A 639 -8.59 20.77 15.99
C ASP A 639 -8.86 20.21 14.58
N ALA A 640 -9.95 20.62 13.89
CA ALA A 640 -10.31 20.11 12.56
C ALA A 640 -10.67 21.28 11.64
N ASP A 641 -9.69 21.73 10.87
CA ASP A 641 -9.80 22.88 10.00
C ASP A 641 -10.63 22.56 8.74
N THR A 642 -11.25 23.58 8.15
CA THR A 642 -12.19 23.37 7.04
C THR A 642 -11.85 24.19 5.80
N ILE A 643 -12.08 23.60 4.64
CA ILE A 643 -12.03 24.26 3.33
C ILE A 643 -13.45 24.27 2.75
N THR A 644 -14.04 25.46 2.55
CA THR A 644 -15.38 25.61 1.99
C THR A 644 -15.33 26.25 0.61
N ARG A 645 -16.04 25.67 -0.36
CA ARG A 645 -16.19 26.22 -1.71
C ARG A 645 -17.41 27.14 -1.82
N ALA A 646 -17.30 28.23 -2.58
CA ALA A 646 -18.39 29.18 -2.78
C ALA A 646 -19.53 28.63 -3.66
N THR A 647 -19.18 27.99 -4.78
CA THR A 647 -20.08 27.35 -5.75
C THR A 647 -19.60 25.95 -6.10
N GLY A 648 -20.42 25.15 -6.78
CA GLY A 648 -20.19 23.73 -7.04
C GLY A 648 -20.29 22.83 -5.79
N ASN A 649 -19.89 21.56 -5.95
CA ASN A 649 -20.00 20.51 -4.94
C ASN A 649 -18.76 19.59 -5.00
N TRP A 650 -18.08 19.38 -3.87
CA TRP A 650 -16.88 18.54 -3.76
C TRP A 650 -17.16 17.09 -4.14
N ILE A 651 -18.32 16.54 -3.77
CA ILE A 651 -18.71 15.15 -4.06
C ILE A 651 -18.95 14.99 -5.56
N ASP A 652 -19.64 15.95 -6.18
CA ASP A 652 -19.94 15.91 -7.62
C ASP A 652 -18.65 16.07 -8.45
N ASP A 653 -17.67 16.81 -7.94
CA ASP A 653 -16.33 16.90 -8.53
C ASP A 653 -15.49 15.63 -8.34
N GLY A 654 -15.93 14.70 -7.49
CA GLY A 654 -15.30 13.39 -7.22
C GLY A 654 -14.45 13.31 -5.95
N PHE A 655 -14.49 14.33 -5.07
CA PHE A 655 -13.73 14.29 -3.81
C PHE A 655 -14.41 13.41 -2.77
N GLU A 656 -13.61 12.68 -2.00
CA GLU A 656 -14.10 11.72 -0.99
C GLU A 656 -13.42 11.90 0.38
N ALA A 657 -14.06 11.39 1.44
CA ALA A 657 -13.43 11.29 2.75
C ALA A 657 -12.26 10.28 2.71
N GLY A 658 -11.20 10.52 3.48
CA GLY A 658 -9.95 9.76 3.46
C GLY A 658 -8.99 10.15 2.34
N GLN A 659 -9.46 10.90 1.34
CA GLN A 659 -8.68 11.29 0.17
C GLN A 659 -7.57 12.30 0.55
N THR A 660 -6.38 12.11 0.00
CA THR A 660 -5.36 13.17 0.04
C THR A 660 -5.59 14.17 -1.09
N ILE A 661 -5.60 15.45 -0.74
CA ILE A 661 -5.62 16.58 -1.66
C ILE A 661 -4.36 17.44 -1.57
N VAL A 662 -4.00 18.07 -2.70
CA VAL A 662 -3.00 19.13 -2.79
C VAL A 662 -3.70 20.43 -3.18
N VAL A 663 -3.56 21.44 -2.34
CA VAL A 663 -4.05 22.81 -2.58
C VAL A 663 -2.91 23.66 -3.12
N THR A 664 -3.17 24.35 -4.22
CA THR A 664 -2.23 25.24 -4.93
C THR A 664 -2.79 26.66 -4.99
N ASN A 665 -1.93 27.67 -5.17
CA ASN A 665 -2.32 29.08 -5.32
C ASN A 665 -3.19 29.66 -4.17
N ALA A 666 -3.01 29.17 -2.94
CA ALA A 666 -3.77 29.59 -1.76
C ALA A 666 -2.93 30.36 -0.71
N GLY A 667 -1.80 30.94 -1.14
CA GLY A 667 -0.88 31.63 -0.22
C GLY A 667 -0.31 30.66 0.83
N ASP A 668 -0.36 31.04 2.11
CA ASP A 668 0.10 30.21 3.25
C ASP A 668 -0.69 28.90 3.41
N ASN A 669 -1.87 28.79 2.79
CA ASN A 669 -2.70 27.58 2.77
C ASN A 669 -2.42 26.67 1.56
N SER A 670 -1.36 26.95 0.79
CA SER A 670 -0.93 26.02 -0.26
C SER A 670 -0.17 24.87 0.40
N GLY A 671 -0.59 23.64 0.15
CA GLY A 671 -0.06 22.49 0.87
C GLY A 671 -0.86 21.21 0.60
N ARG A 672 -0.42 20.12 1.22
CA ARG A 672 -1.09 18.82 1.16
C ARG A 672 -1.96 18.62 2.40
N TYR A 673 -3.16 18.08 2.22
CA TYR A 673 -4.14 17.85 3.28
C TYR A 673 -4.86 16.51 3.06
N VAL A 674 -5.44 15.94 4.11
CA VAL A 674 -6.30 14.75 4.02
C VAL A 674 -7.71 15.15 4.42
N ILE A 675 -8.69 14.74 3.61
CA ILE A 675 -10.11 14.96 3.88
C ILE A 675 -10.54 13.99 4.97
N ASP A 676 -10.98 14.49 6.12
CA ASP A 676 -11.64 13.68 7.16
C ASP A 676 -13.10 13.39 6.79
N SER A 677 -13.82 14.44 6.36
CA SER A 677 -15.23 14.31 5.96
C SER A 677 -15.65 15.42 5.00
N ILE A 678 -16.71 15.16 4.24
CA ILE A 678 -17.37 16.15 3.38
C ILE A 678 -18.77 16.41 3.94
N SER A 679 -19.15 17.68 4.04
CA SER A 679 -20.48 18.06 4.53
C SER A 679 -21.60 17.48 3.65
N ALA A 680 -22.77 17.23 4.22
CA ALA A 680 -23.90 16.61 3.51
C ALA A 680 -24.43 17.43 2.32
N ASP A 681 -24.15 18.73 2.28
CA ASP A 681 -24.44 19.62 1.15
C ASP A 681 -23.29 19.70 0.13
N GLY A 682 -22.21 18.95 0.36
CA GLY A 682 -21.07 18.83 -0.53
C GLY A 682 -20.16 20.06 -0.61
N LYS A 683 -20.32 21.06 0.26
CA LYS A 683 -19.60 22.35 0.15
C LYS A 683 -18.38 22.53 1.03
N THR A 684 -18.27 21.76 2.12
CA THR A 684 -17.21 21.92 3.11
C THR A 684 -16.45 20.62 3.27
N LEU A 685 -15.13 20.69 3.07
CA LEU A 685 -14.19 19.66 3.48
C LEU A 685 -13.78 19.94 4.93
N THR A 686 -13.88 18.94 5.78
CA THR A 686 -13.21 18.91 7.08
C THR A 686 -11.90 18.18 6.91
N LEU A 687 -10.79 18.75 7.35
CA LEU A 687 -9.47 18.14 7.27
C LEU A 687 -9.19 17.32 8.53
N THR A 688 -8.34 16.29 8.41
CA THR A 688 -7.84 15.56 9.58
C THR A 688 -7.06 16.48 10.51
N SER A 689 -7.03 16.17 11.81
CA SER A 689 -6.58 17.09 12.86
C SER A 689 -5.09 17.47 12.88
N ASP A 690 -4.31 16.92 11.97
CA ASP A 690 -2.86 17.11 11.91
C ASP A 690 -2.45 18.37 11.12
N PHE A 691 -3.41 19.07 10.51
CA PHE A 691 -3.16 20.22 9.64
C PHE A 691 -3.72 21.51 10.22
N SER A 692 -2.92 22.57 10.17
CA SER A 692 -3.34 23.93 10.53
C SER A 692 -3.44 24.82 9.29
N LEU A 693 -4.60 25.43 9.07
CA LEU A 693 -4.85 26.46 8.09
C LEU A 693 -4.73 27.86 8.72
N SER A 694 -4.49 28.86 7.89
CA SER A 694 -4.69 30.27 8.25
C SER A 694 -6.04 30.74 7.69
N ASN A 695 -6.83 31.43 8.51
CA ASN A 695 -8.11 32.01 8.07
C ASN A 695 -7.91 32.93 6.85
N GLY A 696 -8.61 32.65 5.75
CA GLY A 696 -8.47 33.44 4.53
C GLY A 696 -9.31 32.92 3.37
N VAL A 697 -9.40 33.71 2.30
CA VAL A 697 -10.09 33.35 1.05
C VAL A 697 -9.06 33.36 -0.08
N ALA A 698 -9.05 32.30 -0.89
CA ALA A 698 -8.25 32.24 -2.11
C ALA A 698 -9.19 32.20 -3.33
N ALA A 699 -9.07 33.22 -4.19
CA ALA A 699 -9.93 33.40 -5.35
C ALA A 699 -9.64 32.44 -6.51
N SER A 700 -8.42 31.87 -6.56
CA SER A 700 -7.92 31.05 -7.69
C SER A 700 -7.20 29.77 -7.21
N ALA A 701 -7.53 29.28 -6.02
CA ALA A 701 -6.88 28.09 -5.48
C ALA A 701 -7.30 26.82 -6.23
N GLY A 702 -6.33 26.02 -6.67
CA GLY A 702 -6.59 24.72 -7.29
C GLY A 702 -6.50 23.61 -6.24
N VAL A 703 -7.41 22.64 -6.27
CA VAL A 703 -7.32 21.42 -5.45
C VAL A 703 -7.23 20.22 -6.38
N ILE A 704 -6.28 19.34 -6.10
CA ILE A 704 -6.06 18.08 -6.81
C ILE A 704 -6.13 16.94 -5.79
N GLY A 705 -7.04 15.99 -5.98
CA GLY A 705 -7.10 14.75 -5.21
C GLY A 705 -6.58 13.55 -6.01
N GLY A 706 -5.90 12.62 -5.33
CA GLY A 706 -5.65 11.27 -5.86
C GLY A 706 -6.76 10.33 -5.41
N SER A 707 -7.24 9.41 -6.24
CA SER A 707 -8.23 8.42 -5.83
C SER A 707 -7.55 7.18 -5.26
N SER A 708 -8.06 6.64 -4.15
CA SER A 708 -7.76 5.29 -3.67
C SER A 708 -8.93 4.37 -4.03
N GLY A 709 -9.22 4.30 -5.33
CA GLY A 709 -10.36 3.54 -5.83
C GLY A 709 -10.10 2.05 -5.82
N ASP A 710 -11.03 1.22 -5.32
CA ASP A 710 -10.97 -0.22 -5.56
C ASP A 710 -11.19 -0.51 -7.05
N TRP A 711 -10.66 -1.63 -7.55
CA TRP A 711 -11.00 -2.09 -8.89
C TRP A 711 -12.49 -2.43 -8.99
N GLY A 712 -13.16 -1.88 -9.98
CA GLY A 712 -14.55 -2.18 -10.30
C GLY A 712 -14.75 -3.67 -10.60
N THR A 713 -15.90 -4.18 -10.23
CA THR A 713 -16.30 -5.57 -10.49
C THR A 713 -17.63 -5.62 -11.24
N ALA A 714 -17.77 -6.59 -12.13
CA ALA A 714 -19.02 -6.94 -12.78
C ALA A 714 -19.24 -8.45 -12.66
N GLU A 715 -20.50 -8.88 -12.65
CA GLU A 715 -20.82 -10.32 -12.78
C GLU A 715 -20.42 -10.77 -14.19
N ALA A 716 -19.70 -11.89 -14.28
CA ALA A 716 -19.29 -12.55 -15.51
C ALA A 716 -19.60 -14.04 -15.43
N HIS A 717 -19.81 -14.66 -16.59
CA HIS A 717 -20.02 -16.11 -16.72
C HIS A 717 -18.98 -16.70 -17.67
N GLY A 718 -18.55 -17.94 -17.46
CA GLY A 718 -17.54 -18.65 -18.24
C GLY A 718 -16.14 -18.56 -17.64
N LEU A 719 -15.13 -18.25 -18.46
CA LEU A 719 -13.73 -18.17 -18.02
C LEU A 719 -13.32 -16.71 -17.78
N VAL A 720 -12.73 -16.44 -16.62
CA VAL A 720 -12.14 -15.13 -16.27
C VAL A 720 -10.67 -15.33 -15.89
N VAL A 721 -9.78 -14.61 -16.56
CA VAL A 721 -8.34 -14.54 -16.26
C VAL A 721 -7.98 -13.08 -16.04
N SER A 722 -7.66 -12.69 -14.81
CA SER A 722 -7.48 -11.29 -14.43
C SER A 722 -6.25 -11.07 -13.56
N ALA A 723 -5.40 -10.14 -13.98
CA ALA A 723 -4.27 -9.63 -13.20
C ALA A 723 -4.47 -8.13 -12.94
N THR A 724 -4.49 -7.70 -11.67
CA THR A 724 -4.61 -6.28 -11.33
C THR A 724 -3.53 -5.80 -10.35
N SER A 725 -2.89 -4.66 -10.62
CA SER A 725 -1.88 -4.05 -9.72
C SER A 725 -2.20 -2.60 -9.38
N SER A 726 -1.96 -2.18 -8.14
CA SER A 726 -2.23 -0.82 -7.70
C SER A 726 -1.16 -0.29 -6.75
N GLU A 727 -0.58 0.85 -7.11
CA GLU A 727 0.48 1.48 -6.33
C GLU A 727 0.08 2.91 -5.91
N ASP A 728 0.22 3.25 -4.62
CA ASP A 728 0.03 4.62 -4.09
C ASP A 728 1.21 5.04 -3.21
N LEU A 729 1.97 6.02 -3.69
CA LEU A 729 3.21 6.48 -3.06
C LEU A 729 3.10 7.92 -2.58
N ILE A 730 3.50 8.12 -1.34
CA ILE A 730 3.60 9.44 -0.71
C ILE A 730 4.98 9.57 -0.08
N THR A 731 5.87 10.31 -0.73
CA THR A 731 7.26 10.44 -0.28
C THR A 731 7.62 11.89 0.00
N ILE A 732 8.12 12.16 1.21
CA ILE A 732 8.37 13.51 1.70
C ILE A 732 9.77 13.59 2.29
N ALA A 733 10.61 14.48 1.75
CA ALA A 733 11.92 14.80 2.31
C ALA A 733 12.01 16.30 2.65
N ALA A 734 12.13 16.62 3.94
CA ALA A 734 12.21 18.00 4.42
C ALA A 734 13.46 18.25 5.28
N GLY A 735 14.14 19.37 5.08
CA GLY A 735 15.37 19.72 5.80
C GLY A 735 15.42 21.18 6.21
N LEU A 736 15.63 21.44 7.50
CA LEU A 736 15.83 22.78 8.05
C LEU A 736 17.23 22.90 8.67
N SER A 737 18.00 23.90 8.27
CA SER A 737 19.36 24.12 8.74
C SER A 737 19.62 25.59 9.08
N GLY A 738 20.17 25.84 10.27
CA GLY A 738 20.48 27.17 10.78
C GLY A 738 21.92 27.29 11.30
N GLY A 739 22.66 28.30 10.87
CA GLY A 739 24.04 28.52 11.27
C GLY A 739 24.43 29.98 11.45
N GLY A 740 25.17 30.31 12.52
CA GLY A 740 25.69 31.68 12.71
C GLY A 740 26.70 32.12 11.64
N SER A 741 27.33 31.19 10.93
CA SER A 741 28.15 31.44 9.74
C SER A 741 27.59 30.74 8.50
N ALA A 742 27.28 29.44 8.58
CA ALA A 742 26.78 28.67 7.45
C ALA A 742 25.58 27.78 7.82
N GLY A 743 24.49 27.87 7.08
CA GLY A 743 23.39 26.89 7.11
C GLY A 743 23.41 26.09 5.82
N VAL A 744 23.50 24.76 5.91
CA VAL A 744 23.49 23.85 4.77
C VAL A 744 22.40 22.80 4.97
N ALA A 745 21.45 22.70 4.05
CA ALA A 745 20.45 21.64 4.02
C ALA A 745 20.36 21.00 2.64
N GLY A 746 20.20 19.68 2.61
CA GLY A 746 19.86 18.92 1.40
C GLY A 746 18.66 18.03 1.66
N SER A 747 17.78 17.89 0.67
CA SER A 747 16.70 16.91 0.71
C SER A 747 16.58 16.21 -0.64
N ALA A 748 16.32 14.90 -0.63
CA ALA A 748 16.12 14.16 -1.86
C ALA A 748 15.07 13.05 -1.72
N VAL A 749 14.27 12.88 -2.76
CA VAL A 749 13.41 11.70 -2.95
C VAL A 749 13.89 10.96 -4.19
N VAL A 750 13.92 9.63 -4.11
CA VAL A 750 14.19 8.75 -5.25
C VAL A 750 13.19 7.61 -5.23
N ASP A 751 12.28 7.60 -6.19
CA ASP A 751 11.28 6.55 -6.35
C ASP A 751 11.56 5.77 -7.64
N VAL A 752 11.73 4.45 -7.55
CA VAL A 752 11.98 3.57 -8.69
C VAL A 752 10.95 2.45 -8.68
N LEU A 753 10.13 2.37 -9.72
CA LEU A 753 9.04 1.39 -9.85
C LEU A 753 9.25 0.57 -11.12
N VAL A 754 9.14 -0.75 -11.00
CA VAL A 754 9.24 -1.72 -12.10
C VAL A 754 8.09 -2.70 -12.01
N GLU A 755 7.02 -2.41 -12.74
CA GLU A 755 5.72 -3.07 -12.65
C GLU A 755 5.47 -3.98 -13.85
N ASN A 756 4.99 -5.20 -13.59
CA ASN A 756 4.69 -6.21 -14.61
C ASN A 756 3.35 -6.88 -14.32
N THR A 757 2.31 -6.43 -15.00
CA THR A 757 0.95 -6.96 -14.87
C THR A 757 0.55 -7.72 -16.13
N ARG A 758 0.25 -9.02 -16.03
CA ARG A 758 -0.01 -9.89 -17.18
C ARG A 758 -1.19 -10.82 -16.95
N ALA A 759 -2.09 -10.87 -17.92
CA ALA A 759 -3.18 -11.83 -17.95
C ALA A 759 -3.23 -12.54 -19.30
N TYR A 760 -3.22 -13.87 -19.35
CA TYR A 760 -3.17 -14.54 -20.64
C TYR A 760 -3.66 -15.98 -20.70
N ILE A 761 -3.97 -16.40 -21.92
CA ILE A 761 -4.24 -17.79 -22.30
C ILE A 761 -3.15 -18.20 -23.29
N ASP A 762 -2.30 -19.16 -22.91
CA ASP A 762 -1.07 -19.49 -23.63
C ASP A 762 -1.28 -20.43 -24.83
N GLU A 763 -0.19 -20.69 -25.58
CA GLU A 763 -0.19 -21.47 -26.82
C GLU A 763 -0.77 -22.86 -26.61
N GLY A 764 -1.71 -23.25 -27.47
CA GLY A 764 -2.29 -24.60 -27.47
C GLY A 764 -3.33 -24.85 -26.37
N ALA A 765 -3.57 -23.92 -25.46
CA ALA A 765 -4.68 -24.04 -24.51
C ALA A 765 -6.01 -24.14 -25.25
N GLU A 766 -6.85 -25.10 -24.85
CA GLU A 766 -8.17 -25.38 -25.42
C GLU A 766 -9.25 -24.90 -24.44
N ILE A 767 -9.96 -23.82 -24.79
CA ILE A 767 -10.99 -23.23 -23.92
C ILE A 767 -12.37 -23.52 -24.49
N ASN A 768 -13.22 -24.15 -23.67
CA ASN A 768 -14.61 -24.51 -23.96
C ASN A 768 -14.79 -25.32 -25.25
N LYS A 769 -13.89 -26.26 -25.54
CA LYS A 769 -14.03 -27.16 -26.70
C LYS A 769 -15.16 -28.16 -26.55
N VAL A 770 -15.46 -28.57 -25.32
CA VAL A 770 -16.59 -29.44 -24.99
C VAL A 770 -17.74 -28.62 -24.41
N ASN A 771 -18.38 -27.81 -25.25
CA ASN A 771 -19.32 -26.77 -24.81
C ASN A 771 -20.80 -27.22 -24.72
N ALA A 772 -21.06 -28.49 -24.41
CA ALA A 772 -22.42 -29.02 -24.43
C ALA A 772 -23.19 -28.61 -23.16
N GLY A 773 -24.21 -27.77 -23.33
CA GLY A 773 -25.04 -27.31 -22.21
C GLY A 773 -24.51 -26.05 -21.52
N ALA A 774 -23.54 -25.36 -22.12
CA ALA A 774 -23.13 -24.04 -21.64
C ALA A 774 -24.28 -23.03 -21.66
N ASP A 775 -24.20 -22.08 -20.74
CA ASP A 775 -25.12 -20.95 -20.66
C ASP A 775 -24.98 -20.04 -21.89
N THR A 776 -26.02 -19.27 -22.19
CA THR A 776 -25.98 -18.31 -23.30
C THR A 776 -25.06 -17.13 -23.01
N ASP A 777 -24.81 -16.82 -21.74
CA ASP A 777 -24.02 -15.69 -21.29
C ASP A 777 -22.55 -16.10 -21.02
N GLN A 778 -22.17 -17.37 -21.31
CA GLN A 778 -20.81 -17.89 -21.15
C GLN A 778 -19.82 -17.12 -22.05
N GLY A 779 -18.98 -16.32 -21.42
CA GLY A 779 -17.92 -15.52 -22.03
C GLY A 779 -16.51 -16.01 -21.69
N VAL A 780 -15.52 -15.33 -22.28
CA VAL A 780 -14.11 -15.44 -21.90
C VAL A 780 -13.54 -14.04 -21.70
N HIS A 781 -13.05 -13.75 -20.50
CA HIS A 781 -12.55 -12.44 -20.12
C HIS A 781 -11.09 -12.51 -19.70
N VAL A 782 -10.21 -11.84 -20.43
CA VAL A 782 -8.78 -11.70 -20.12
C VAL A 782 -8.47 -10.23 -19.85
N LEU A 783 -8.08 -9.91 -18.62
CA LEU A 783 -7.84 -8.53 -18.16
C LEU A 783 -6.49 -8.38 -17.48
N ALA A 784 -5.66 -7.46 -17.97
CA ALA A 784 -4.52 -6.93 -17.22
C ALA A 784 -4.78 -5.44 -16.93
N ALA A 785 -4.79 -5.05 -15.66
CA ALA A 785 -5.06 -3.66 -15.26
C ALA A 785 -4.06 -3.17 -14.22
N ASP A 786 -3.53 -1.98 -14.39
CA ASP A 786 -2.44 -1.48 -13.56
C ASP A 786 -2.58 0.03 -13.35
N ASP A 787 -2.52 0.51 -12.11
CA ASP A 787 -2.66 1.93 -11.78
C ASP A 787 -1.67 2.40 -10.71
N THR A 788 -0.89 3.40 -11.06
CA THR A 788 0.20 3.91 -10.24
C THR A 788 -0.03 5.38 -9.92
N SER A 789 -0.11 5.73 -8.63
CA SER A 789 -0.20 7.10 -8.17
C SER A 789 0.99 7.46 -7.27
N SER A 790 1.57 8.64 -7.48
CA SER A 790 2.67 9.12 -6.65
C SER A 790 2.56 10.61 -6.37
N ILE A 791 2.85 10.97 -5.12
CA ILE A 791 2.96 12.34 -4.68
C ILE A 791 4.26 12.51 -3.90
N THR A 792 5.18 13.28 -4.46
CA THR A 792 6.48 13.56 -3.86
C THR A 792 6.58 15.02 -3.40
N VAL A 793 7.19 15.24 -2.24
CA VAL A 793 7.43 16.59 -1.70
C VAL A 793 8.86 16.69 -1.18
N VAL A 794 9.64 17.58 -1.77
CA VAL A 794 11.03 17.85 -1.38
C VAL A 794 11.18 19.30 -0.97
N GLY A 795 11.65 19.54 0.25
CA GLY A 795 11.72 20.89 0.80
C GLY A 795 12.97 21.18 1.63
N THR A 796 13.67 22.27 1.36
CA THR A 796 14.77 22.73 2.23
C THR A 796 14.68 24.18 2.65
N GLY A 797 15.06 24.46 3.90
CA GLY A 797 15.28 25.79 4.45
C GLY A 797 16.69 25.91 5.01
N SER A 798 17.52 26.80 4.46
CA SER A 798 18.92 26.96 4.86
C SER A 798 19.27 28.41 5.20
N PHE A 799 19.55 28.68 6.47
CA PHE A 799 19.77 30.03 6.99
C PHE A 799 21.17 30.17 7.59
N GLY A 800 21.99 31.06 7.01
CA GLY A 800 23.37 31.30 7.45
C GLY A 800 23.71 32.77 7.70
N GLY A 801 24.46 33.07 8.76
CA GLY A 801 24.94 34.44 8.98
C GLY A 801 25.89 34.95 7.88
N SER A 802 26.59 34.05 7.17
CA SER A 802 27.39 34.37 5.98
C SER A 802 26.89 33.62 4.74
N ALA A 803 26.62 32.32 4.83
CA ALA A 803 26.20 31.51 3.69
C ALA A 803 25.01 30.61 4.00
N GLY A 804 23.94 30.68 3.21
CA GLY A 804 22.86 29.69 3.20
C GLY A 804 22.97 28.84 1.94
N VAL A 805 22.98 27.51 2.05
CA VAL A 805 23.04 26.58 0.92
C VAL A 805 21.95 25.52 1.06
N GLY A 806 20.94 25.57 0.19
CA GLY A 806 19.83 24.61 0.15
C GLY A 806 19.80 23.86 -1.18
N ALA A 807 19.54 22.55 -1.18
CA ALA A 807 19.32 21.81 -2.40
C ALA A 807 18.24 20.75 -2.22
N GLY A 808 17.30 20.70 -3.16
CA GLY A 808 16.27 19.67 -3.24
C GLY A 808 16.31 18.97 -4.58
N ALA A 809 16.21 17.64 -4.57
CA ALA A 809 16.11 16.84 -5.78
C ALA A 809 14.99 15.82 -5.64
N ASP A 810 14.16 15.70 -6.66
CA ASP A 810 13.22 14.60 -6.81
C ASP A 810 13.55 13.82 -8.09
N VAL A 811 13.59 12.50 -7.98
CA VAL A 811 13.85 11.59 -9.09
C VAL A 811 12.83 10.47 -9.03
N SER A 812 12.03 10.33 -10.08
CA SER A 812 11.13 9.18 -10.23
C SER A 812 11.43 8.46 -11.54
N VAL A 813 11.56 7.13 -11.47
CA VAL A 813 11.78 6.24 -12.60
C VAL A 813 10.71 5.15 -12.55
N ILE A 814 9.77 5.16 -13.50
CA ILE A 814 8.68 4.19 -13.59
C ILE A 814 8.84 3.42 -14.89
N THR A 815 8.85 2.09 -14.80
CA THR A 815 8.80 1.18 -15.95
C THR A 815 7.66 0.21 -15.74
N LYS A 816 6.68 0.24 -16.63
CA LYS A 816 5.44 -0.51 -16.47
C LYS A 816 5.08 -1.29 -17.72
N ILE A 817 4.70 -2.54 -17.54
CA ILE A 817 4.29 -3.46 -18.60
C ILE A 817 2.94 -4.06 -18.20
N THR A 818 1.89 -3.69 -18.91
CA THR A 818 0.54 -4.22 -18.71
C THR A 818 0.08 -4.93 -19.98
N LYS A 819 -0.10 -6.25 -19.92
CA LYS A 819 -0.38 -7.06 -21.11
C LYS A 819 -1.50 -8.07 -20.89
N ALA A 820 -2.48 -8.05 -21.80
CA ALA A 820 -3.52 -9.06 -21.89
C ALA A 820 -3.45 -9.76 -23.26
N TRP A 821 -3.41 -11.09 -23.31
CA TRP A 821 -3.42 -11.77 -24.61
C TRP A 821 -4.02 -13.19 -24.65
N ILE A 822 -4.38 -13.61 -25.85
CA ILE A 822 -4.81 -14.98 -26.17
C ILE A 822 -3.93 -15.55 -27.29
N ASP A 823 -3.28 -16.68 -27.02
CA ASP A 823 -2.54 -17.54 -27.97
C ASP A 823 -3.22 -18.91 -28.21
N GLY A 824 -4.14 -19.29 -27.32
CA GLY A 824 -4.88 -20.55 -27.39
C GLY A 824 -6.03 -20.61 -28.42
N ASP A 825 -6.79 -21.69 -28.34
CA ASP A 825 -8.01 -21.93 -29.11
C ASP A 825 -9.26 -21.78 -28.23
N VAL A 826 -9.93 -20.64 -28.35
CA VAL A 826 -10.98 -20.15 -27.46
C VAL A 826 -12.35 -20.19 -28.13
N THR A 827 -13.33 -20.75 -27.44
CA THR A 827 -14.76 -20.69 -27.83
C THR A 827 -15.59 -20.09 -26.69
N ALA A 828 -16.53 -19.19 -27.02
CA ALA A 828 -17.50 -18.62 -26.09
C ALA A 828 -18.89 -18.61 -26.72
N MET A 829 -19.94 -18.79 -25.91
CA MET A 829 -21.33 -18.64 -26.37
C MET A 829 -21.71 -17.17 -26.53
N ASP A 830 -21.20 -16.29 -25.67
CA ASP A 830 -21.35 -14.85 -25.75
C ASP A 830 -20.02 -14.19 -26.15
N ASP A 831 -19.48 -13.30 -25.33
CA ASP A 831 -18.35 -12.43 -25.67
C ASP A 831 -16.98 -13.04 -25.36
N VAL A 832 -15.98 -12.67 -26.15
CA VAL A 832 -14.56 -12.81 -25.80
C VAL A 832 -13.94 -11.42 -25.65
N SER A 833 -13.39 -11.12 -24.48
CA SER A 833 -12.75 -9.82 -24.20
C SER A 833 -11.30 -9.99 -23.77
N VAL A 834 -10.42 -9.16 -24.35
CA VAL A 834 -8.99 -9.05 -24.03
C VAL A 834 -8.69 -7.58 -23.79
N ARG A 835 -8.45 -7.19 -22.54
CA ARG A 835 -8.35 -5.79 -22.14
C ARG A 835 -7.05 -5.54 -21.37
N ALA A 836 -6.27 -4.54 -21.80
CA ALA A 836 -5.12 -4.04 -21.08
C ALA A 836 -5.34 -2.56 -20.70
N VAL A 837 -5.26 -2.22 -19.41
CA VAL A 837 -5.53 -0.86 -18.89
C VAL A 837 -4.38 -0.40 -18.00
N SER A 838 -3.83 0.77 -18.29
CA SER A 838 -2.65 1.33 -17.62
C SER A 838 -2.91 2.79 -17.25
N GLY A 839 -2.88 3.11 -15.96
CA GLY A 839 -2.97 4.48 -15.44
C GLY A 839 -1.72 4.87 -14.64
N GLU A 840 -1.23 6.09 -14.84
CA GLU A 840 -0.17 6.66 -14.01
C GLU A 840 -0.45 8.14 -13.70
N GLY A 841 -0.45 8.49 -12.41
CA GLY A 841 -0.65 9.84 -11.90
C GLY A 841 0.50 10.29 -11.03
N MET A 842 1.20 11.36 -11.41
CA MET A 842 2.36 11.87 -10.68
C MET A 842 2.17 13.33 -10.28
N VAL A 843 2.38 13.64 -9.01
CA VAL A 843 2.48 15.00 -8.48
C VAL A 843 3.81 15.15 -7.78
N SER A 844 4.60 16.15 -8.16
CA SER A 844 5.87 16.44 -7.51
C SER A 844 6.04 17.91 -7.21
N VAL A 845 6.48 18.21 -5.98
CA VAL A 845 6.74 19.56 -5.51
C VAL A 845 8.13 19.63 -4.88
N VAL A 846 9.05 20.35 -5.53
CA VAL A 846 10.41 20.62 -5.04
C VAL A 846 10.55 22.10 -4.71
N GLY A 847 10.57 22.47 -3.42
CA GLY A 847 10.59 23.86 -2.95
C GLY A 847 11.78 24.16 -2.01
N ASN A 848 12.68 25.05 -2.40
CA ASN A 848 13.89 25.33 -1.60
C ASN A 848 14.10 26.80 -1.28
N ILE A 849 14.52 27.11 -0.05
CA ILE A 849 14.86 28.47 0.39
C ILE A 849 16.27 28.47 1.01
N ALA A 850 17.14 29.35 0.52
CA ALA A 850 18.45 29.59 1.10
C ALA A 850 18.74 31.08 1.32
N ALA A 851 19.04 31.46 2.54
CA ALA A 851 19.36 32.83 2.91
C ALA A 851 20.72 32.93 3.62
N GLY A 852 21.58 33.84 3.13
CA GLY A 852 22.90 34.11 3.70
C GLY A 852 23.25 35.59 3.78
N GLY A 853 23.92 36.01 4.86
CA GLY A 853 24.37 37.40 5.00
C GLY A 853 25.35 37.86 3.93
N SER A 854 26.06 36.94 3.27
CA SER A 854 26.91 37.21 2.10
C SER A 854 26.43 36.46 0.87
N ALA A 855 26.15 35.16 0.98
CA ALA A 855 25.75 34.33 -0.15
C ALA A 855 24.52 33.45 0.16
N GLY A 856 23.50 33.50 -0.68
CA GLY A 856 22.41 32.53 -0.70
C GLY A 856 22.54 31.66 -1.94
N VAL A 857 22.60 30.34 -1.78
CA VAL A 857 22.66 29.38 -2.88
C VAL A 857 21.53 28.38 -2.73
N ALA A 858 20.59 28.33 -3.68
CA ALA A 858 19.54 27.32 -3.68
C ALA A 858 19.37 26.62 -5.04
N GLY A 859 19.07 25.33 -5.00
CA GLY A 859 18.86 24.51 -6.18
C GLY A 859 17.66 23.58 -6.03
N SER A 860 16.85 23.48 -7.07
CA SER A 860 15.71 22.56 -7.15
C SER A 860 15.76 21.79 -8.46
N ALA A 861 15.66 20.47 -8.42
CA ALA A 861 15.58 19.65 -9.62
C ALA A 861 14.50 18.57 -9.45
N GLY A 862 13.65 18.40 -10.46
CA GLY A 862 12.77 17.24 -10.62
C GLY A 862 13.14 16.50 -11.90
N VAL A 863 13.32 15.19 -11.83
CA VAL A 863 13.63 14.32 -12.98
C VAL A 863 12.67 13.14 -12.98
N TYR A 864 11.86 13.01 -14.03
CA TYR A 864 10.88 11.95 -14.18
C TYR A 864 11.18 11.16 -15.45
N VAL A 865 11.34 9.85 -15.33
CA VAL A 865 11.56 8.93 -16.45
C VAL A 865 10.47 7.87 -16.41
N VAL A 866 9.55 7.89 -17.35
CA VAL A 866 8.38 7.01 -17.37
C VAL A 866 8.37 6.22 -18.68
N THR A 867 8.37 4.89 -18.58
CA THR A 867 8.27 3.98 -19.72
C THR A 867 7.08 3.05 -19.52
N THR A 868 6.08 3.14 -20.39
CA THR A 868 4.83 2.38 -20.30
C THR A 868 4.64 1.53 -21.55
N ILE A 869 4.18 0.29 -21.36
CA ILE A 869 3.77 -0.62 -22.42
C ILE A 869 2.40 -1.18 -22.03
N THR A 870 1.39 -0.89 -22.84
CA THR A 870 0.04 -1.43 -22.68
C THR A 870 -0.35 -2.19 -23.93
N GLU A 871 -0.64 -3.48 -23.81
CA GLU A 871 -0.86 -4.35 -24.97
C GLU A 871 -2.04 -5.30 -24.75
N GLY A 872 -3.08 -5.15 -25.55
CA GLY A 872 -4.19 -6.10 -25.66
C GLY A 872 -4.10 -6.84 -26.98
N SER A 873 -4.04 -8.17 -27.00
CA SER A 873 -3.88 -8.87 -28.28
C SER A 873 -4.47 -10.27 -28.38
N ILE A 874 -4.86 -10.63 -29.60
CA ILE A 874 -5.02 -12.02 -30.02
C ILE A 874 -3.79 -12.32 -30.88
N VAL A 875 -2.88 -13.19 -30.44
CA VAL A 875 -1.56 -13.32 -31.06
C VAL A 875 -1.57 -14.25 -32.29
N SER A 876 -0.39 -14.51 -32.87
CA SER A 876 -0.26 -15.16 -34.17
C SER A 876 -0.53 -16.66 -34.10
N GLY A 877 -1.65 -17.09 -34.68
CA GLY A 877 -2.03 -18.52 -34.74
C GLY A 877 -3.17 -18.90 -33.79
N ALA A 878 -3.54 -18.00 -32.88
CA ALA A 878 -4.70 -18.16 -32.01
C ALA A 878 -6.01 -18.31 -32.83
N THR A 879 -6.94 -19.09 -32.29
CA THR A 879 -8.29 -19.25 -32.84
C THR A 879 -9.31 -18.79 -31.81
N VAL A 880 -10.19 -17.87 -32.19
CA VAL A 880 -11.20 -17.30 -31.28
C VAL A 880 -12.56 -17.34 -31.97
N HIS A 881 -13.54 -17.97 -31.31
CA HIS A 881 -14.92 -18.02 -31.74
C HIS A 881 -15.86 -17.53 -30.65
N ALA A 882 -16.53 -16.41 -30.88
CA ALA A 882 -17.53 -15.82 -30.00
C ALA A 882 -18.90 -15.82 -30.69
N GLY A 883 -19.94 -16.27 -29.98
CA GLY A 883 -21.33 -16.09 -30.42
C GLY A 883 -21.80 -14.64 -30.30
N GLY A 884 -21.24 -13.90 -29.35
CA GLY A 884 -21.32 -12.45 -29.22
C GLY A 884 -20.19 -11.74 -29.96
N ASP A 885 -19.58 -10.80 -29.26
CA ASP A 885 -18.54 -9.90 -29.73
C ASP A 885 -17.13 -10.41 -29.39
N VAL A 886 -16.14 -9.92 -30.14
CA VAL A 886 -14.72 -10.06 -29.76
C VAL A 886 -14.15 -8.67 -29.55
N LEU A 887 -13.78 -8.37 -28.30
CA LEU A 887 -13.26 -7.08 -27.86
C LEU A 887 -11.77 -7.20 -27.54
N VAL A 888 -10.92 -6.43 -28.22
CA VAL A 888 -9.48 -6.33 -27.92
C VAL A 888 -9.14 -4.86 -27.66
N THR A 889 -8.81 -4.50 -26.43
CA THR A 889 -8.51 -3.11 -26.05
C THR A 889 -7.18 -2.93 -25.34
N ALA A 890 -6.58 -1.77 -25.57
CA ALA A 890 -5.45 -1.26 -24.82
C ALA A 890 -5.67 0.22 -24.49
N GLU A 891 -5.58 0.58 -23.21
CA GLU A 891 -5.83 1.93 -22.72
C GLU A 891 -4.67 2.42 -21.85
N GLY A 892 -4.02 3.52 -22.24
CA GLY A 892 -2.95 4.16 -21.49
C GLY A 892 -3.31 5.56 -21.04
N ASN A 893 -3.04 5.91 -19.78
CA ASN A 893 -3.35 7.22 -19.21
C ASN A 893 -2.18 7.73 -18.36
N PHE A 894 -1.49 8.78 -18.83
CA PHE A 894 -0.39 9.40 -18.10
C PHE A 894 -0.72 10.82 -17.66
N ARG A 895 -0.51 11.14 -16.38
CA ARG A 895 -0.64 12.50 -15.83
C ARG A 895 0.57 12.88 -15.01
N LEU A 896 1.14 14.07 -15.27
CA LEU A 896 2.20 14.66 -14.47
C LEU A 896 1.89 16.13 -14.12
N PHE A 897 1.98 16.45 -12.83
CA PHE A 897 2.12 17.82 -12.33
C PHE A 897 3.43 17.96 -11.55
N GLY A 898 4.47 18.50 -12.19
CA GLY A 898 5.79 18.69 -11.58
C GLY A 898 6.12 20.17 -11.38
N THR A 899 6.44 20.56 -10.15
CA THR A 899 6.89 21.93 -9.83
C THR A 899 8.26 21.92 -9.15
N ALA A 900 9.22 22.67 -9.68
CA ALA A 900 10.50 22.93 -9.02
C ALA A 900 10.70 24.44 -8.81
N GLY A 901 10.74 24.87 -7.55
CA GLY A 901 10.92 26.27 -7.18
C GLY A 901 12.04 26.48 -6.18
N GLN A 902 12.76 27.60 -6.32
CA GLN A 902 13.77 27.99 -5.32
C GLN A 902 13.87 29.51 -5.10
N ILE A 903 14.16 29.90 -3.85
CA ILE A 903 14.45 31.27 -3.46
C ILE A 903 15.85 31.33 -2.84
N SER A 904 16.74 32.11 -3.44
CA SER A 904 18.09 32.38 -2.91
C SER A 904 18.27 33.85 -2.55
N ILE A 905 18.68 34.13 -1.30
CA ILE A 905 18.87 35.50 -0.79
C ILE A 905 20.29 35.64 -0.23
N GLY A 906 21.09 36.54 -0.82
CA GLY A 906 22.45 36.85 -0.38
C GLY A 906 22.69 38.33 -0.18
N GLY A 907 23.31 38.73 0.93
CA GLY A 907 23.69 40.14 1.12
C GLY A 907 24.67 40.65 0.04
N SER A 908 25.48 39.77 -0.54
CA SER A 908 26.32 40.07 -1.72
C SER A 908 25.82 39.33 -2.96
N ALA A 909 25.68 38.00 -2.91
CA ALA A 909 25.33 37.19 -4.07
C ALA A 909 24.18 36.20 -3.77
N GLY A 910 23.12 36.26 -4.57
CA GLY A 910 22.10 35.20 -4.63
C GLY A 910 22.34 34.38 -5.89
N VAL A 911 22.43 33.05 -5.77
CA VAL A 911 22.56 32.14 -6.91
C VAL A 911 21.54 31.05 -6.77
N GLY A 912 20.77 30.79 -7.81
CA GLY A 912 20.08 29.51 -7.81
C GLY A 912 19.54 29.06 -9.15
N GLY A 913 19.09 27.82 -9.17
CA GLY A 913 18.61 27.16 -10.37
C GLY A 913 17.46 26.23 -10.05
N SER A 914 16.45 26.24 -10.91
CA SER A 914 15.31 25.33 -10.87
C SER A 914 15.19 24.61 -12.20
N GLY A 915 14.91 23.32 -12.19
CA GLY A 915 14.69 22.54 -13.40
C GLY A 915 13.72 21.40 -13.20
N VAL A 916 12.86 21.18 -14.19
CA VAL A 916 12.03 19.99 -14.30
C VAL A 916 12.37 19.31 -15.62
N VAL A 917 12.69 18.01 -15.57
CA VAL A 917 12.98 17.18 -16.74
C VAL A 917 12.02 16.00 -16.73
N LEU A 918 11.30 15.81 -17.83
CA LEU A 918 10.49 14.61 -18.08
C LEU A 918 11.04 13.90 -19.32
N VAL A 919 11.21 12.59 -19.21
CA VAL A 919 11.39 11.67 -20.33
C VAL A 919 10.27 10.64 -20.25
N HIS A 920 9.30 10.72 -21.16
CA HIS A 920 8.19 9.78 -21.21
C HIS A 920 8.22 9.01 -22.54
N THR A 921 8.17 7.69 -22.48
CA THR A 921 8.07 6.79 -23.63
C THR A 921 6.88 5.87 -23.41
N ASP A 922 5.91 5.94 -24.31
CA ASP A 922 4.68 5.16 -24.21
C ASP A 922 4.45 4.32 -25.47
N ARG A 923 3.89 3.11 -25.28
CA ARG A 923 3.46 2.21 -26.35
C ARG A 923 2.14 1.55 -25.95
N VAL A 924 1.05 1.99 -26.57
CA VAL A 924 -0.27 1.38 -26.45
C VAL A 924 -0.63 0.67 -27.77
N GLU A 925 -0.86 -0.64 -27.72
CA GLU A 925 -1.16 -1.46 -28.89
C GLU A 925 -2.33 -2.41 -28.63
N ALA A 926 -3.30 -2.40 -29.53
CA ALA A 926 -4.36 -3.40 -29.59
C ALA A 926 -4.36 -4.04 -30.98
N PHE A 927 -4.26 -5.37 -31.09
CA PHE A 927 -4.18 -6.02 -32.40
C PHE A 927 -4.67 -7.47 -32.43
N VAL A 928 -4.99 -7.92 -33.65
CA VAL A 928 -5.15 -9.32 -34.02
C VAL A 928 -3.96 -9.73 -34.89
N GLY A 929 -3.22 -10.74 -34.45
CA GLY A 929 -1.94 -11.17 -35.00
C GLY A 929 -2.05 -11.84 -36.38
N SER A 930 -0.92 -11.99 -37.05
CA SER A 930 -0.89 -12.64 -38.36
C SER A 930 -1.34 -14.10 -38.27
N GLY A 931 -2.32 -14.50 -39.08
CA GLY A 931 -2.78 -15.89 -39.11
C GLY A 931 -3.66 -16.30 -37.92
N ALA A 932 -4.05 -15.36 -37.05
CA ALA A 932 -5.13 -15.59 -36.10
C ALA A 932 -6.46 -15.75 -36.84
N GLU A 933 -7.31 -16.67 -36.38
CA GLU A 933 -8.66 -16.88 -36.90
C GLU A 933 -9.69 -16.38 -35.89
N VAL A 934 -10.35 -15.25 -36.16
CA VAL A 934 -11.33 -14.64 -35.25
C VAL A 934 -12.72 -14.64 -35.89
N THR A 935 -13.69 -15.22 -35.19
CA THR A 935 -15.11 -15.18 -35.54
C THR A 935 -15.89 -14.51 -34.43
N ALA A 936 -16.48 -13.35 -34.71
CA ALA A 936 -17.40 -12.64 -33.82
C ALA A 936 -18.77 -12.57 -34.51
N LEU A 937 -19.77 -13.32 -34.02
CA LEU A 937 -21.09 -13.38 -34.68
C LEU A 937 -21.95 -12.15 -34.35
N GLY A 938 -21.65 -11.43 -33.27
CA GLY A 938 -22.32 -10.20 -32.85
C GLY A 938 -23.81 -10.40 -32.57
N THR A 939 -24.16 -11.51 -31.92
CA THR A 939 -25.57 -11.87 -31.66
C THR A 939 -26.07 -11.48 -30.27
N GLY A 940 -25.16 -11.04 -29.39
CA GLY A 940 -25.38 -10.65 -27.99
C GLY A 940 -25.69 -9.16 -27.77
N VAL A 941 -25.43 -8.68 -26.54
CA VAL A 941 -25.51 -7.25 -26.19
C VAL A 941 -24.29 -6.54 -26.77
N PRO A 942 -24.43 -5.33 -27.36
CA PRO A 942 -23.28 -4.65 -27.94
C PRO A 942 -22.19 -4.36 -26.90
N SER A 943 -20.95 -4.70 -27.24
CA SER A 943 -19.76 -4.28 -26.49
C SER A 943 -19.48 -2.77 -26.67
N ARG A 944 -18.94 -2.14 -25.63
CA ARG A 944 -18.60 -0.70 -25.63
C ARG A 944 -17.22 -0.48 -26.27
N ALA A 945 -17.22 0.04 -27.50
CA ALA A 945 -16.00 0.43 -28.19
C ALA A 945 -15.59 1.85 -27.79
N VAL A 946 -14.34 2.04 -27.39
CA VAL A 946 -13.81 3.39 -27.12
C VAL A 946 -13.61 4.14 -28.44
N THR A 947 -14.18 5.34 -28.55
CA THR A 947 -14.14 6.14 -29.80
C THR A 947 -12.84 6.92 -29.97
N GLY A 948 -12.06 7.08 -28.90
CA GLY A 948 -10.88 7.95 -28.83
C GLY A 948 -11.21 9.43 -28.62
N GLU A 949 -12.49 9.79 -28.53
CA GLU A 949 -12.92 11.12 -28.07
C GLU A 949 -13.12 11.12 -26.55
N ARG A 950 -12.93 12.27 -25.90
CA ARG A 950 -13.23 12.46 -24.47
C ARG A 950 -14.35 13.48 -24.28
N ASP A 951 -15.17 13.26 -23.27
CA ASP A 951 -16.21 14.20 -22.87
C ASP A 951 -15.66 15.37 -22.02
N SER A 952 -16.54 16.24 -21.51
CA SER A 952 -16.16 17.37 -20.66
C SER A 952 -15.55 16.95 -19.31
N ASN A 953 -15.84 15.73 -18.87
CA ASN A 953 -15.31 15.14 -17.64
C ASN A 953 -13.98 14.44 -17.88
N ARG A 954 -13.51 14.41 -19.14
CA ARG A 954 -12.31 13.73 -19.63
C ARG A 954 -12.45 12.21 -19.59
N ASP A 955 -13.66 11.67 -19.58
CA ASP A 955 -13.89 10.24 -19.74
C ASP A 955 -13.88 9.88 -21.22
N TRP A 956 -13.46 8.66 -21.53
CA TRP A 956 -13.53 8.15 -22.90
C TRP A 956 -14.99 8.00 -23.34
N ILE A 957 -15.32 8.59 -24.48
CA ILE A 957 -16.62 8.38 -25.12
C ILE A 957 -16.63 6.96 -25.69
N THR A 958 -17.71 6.23 -25.42
CA THR A 958 -17.92 4.87 -25.92
C THR A 958 -19.07 4.80 -26.91
N GLU A 959 -18.98 3.87 -27.85
CA GLU A 959 -20.00 3.53 -28.85
C GLU A 959 -20.39 2.04 -28.71
N ASP A 960 -21.69 1.76 -28.67
CA ASP A 960 -22.22 0.40 -28.68
C ASP A 960 -21.96 -0.24 -30.06
N THR A 961 -21.12 -1.26 -30.12
CA THR A 961 -20.68 -1.94 -31.35
C THR A 961 -20.89 -3.44 -31.24
N ASN A 962 -21.24 -4.11 -32.34
CA ASN A 962 -21.28 -5.58 -32.40
C ASN A 962 -20.25 -6.11 -33.41
N GLY A 963 -19.69 -7.29 -33.16
CA GLY A 963 -18.70 -7.97 -33.98
C GLY A 963 -17.29 -7.88 -33.38
N LEU A 964 -16.29 -7.62 -34.24
CA LEU A 964 -14.90 -7.48 -33.82
C LEU A 964 -14.57 -6.02 -33.53
N ILE A 965 -14.14 -5.73 -32.31
CA ILE A 965 -13.72 -4.41 -31.84
C ILE A 965 -12.24 -4.49 -31.47
N VAL A 966 -11.42 -3.61 -32.07
CA VAL A 966 -9.99 -3.49 -31.76
C VAL A 966 -9.67 -2.02 -31.56
N THR A 967 -9.37 -1.61 -30.33
CA THR A 967 -9.16 -0.20 -29.99
C THR A 967 -7.94 0.00 -29.10
N ALA A 968 -7.07 0.92 -29.48
CA ALA A 968 -5.95 1.38 -28.67
C ALA A 968 -6.06 2.89 -28.48
N VAL A 969 -6.09 3.35 -27.23
CA VAL A 969 -6.15 4.78 -26.90
C VAL A 969 -5.13 5.15 -25.84
N SER A 970 -4.50 6.30 -26.01
CA SER A 970 -3.60 6.88 -25.00
C SER A 970 -4.01 8.32 -24.70
N TYR A 971 -3.79 8.77 -23.47
CA TYR A 971 -3.99 10.16 -23.07
C TYR A 971 -2.87 10.62 -22.14
N GLU A 972 -2.21 11.72 -22.49
CA GLU A 972 -1.17 12.33 -21.67
C GLU A 972 -1.52 13.77 -21.28
N ASN A 973 -1.40 14.10 -19.99
CA ASN A 973 -1.54 15.46 -19.48
C ASN A 973 -0.33 15.85 -18.62
N ILE A 974 0.49 16.77 -19.14
CA ILE A 974 1.79 17.08 -18.57
C ILE A 974 1.89 18.58 -18.28
N ILE A 975 2.10 18.92 -17.02
CA ILE A 975 2.37 20.28 -16.55
C ILE A 975 3.71 20.26 -15.80
N GLY A 976 4.67 21.04 -16.30
CA GLY A 976 5.97 21.25 -15.67
C GLY A 976 6.23 22.73 -15.42
N ILE A 977 6.46 23.10 -14.17
CA ILE A 977 6.73 24.49 -13.76
C ILE A 977 8.10 24.56 -13.10
N ALA A 978 8.99 25.40 -13.62
CA ALA A 978 10.26 25.71 -13.00
C ALA A 978 10.37 27.22 -12.76
N ALA A 979 10.30 27.65 -11.50
CA ALA A 979 10.29 29.07 -11.14
C ALA A 979 11.30 29.35 -10.02
N GLY A 980 12.32 30.14 -10.32
CA GLY A 980 13.37 30.50 -9.37
C GLY A 980 13.47 32.00 -9.15
N GLY A 981 13.73 32.42 -7.91
CA GLY A 981 14.06 33.79 -7.56
C GLY A 981 15.43 33.87 -6.91
N SER A 982 16.30 34.75 -7.39
CA SER A 982 17.58 35.07 -6.74
C SER A 982 17.69 36.56 -6.44
N GLY A 983 18.03 36.89 -5.19
CA GLY A 983 18.17 38.25 -4.68
C GLY A 983 19.55 38.46 -4.07
N GLY A 984 20.33 39.39 -4.64
CA GLY A 984 21.69 39.70 -4.19
C GLY A 984 21.96 41.19 -4.10
N GLY A 985 22.60 41.66 -3.02
CA GLY A 985 22.96 43.08 -2.87
C GLY A 985 24.00 43.59 -3.90
N SER A 986 24.76 42.68 -4.52
CA SER A 986 25.68 42.99 -5.62
C SER A 986 25.40 42.24 -6.93
N ALA A 987 24.91 41.00 -6.87
CA ALA A 987 24.47 40.22 -8.04
C ALA A 987 23.47 39.12 -7.65
N GLY A 988 22.38 38.98 -8.40
CA GLY A 988 21.50 37.81 -8.41
C GLY A 988 21.68 37.06 -9.74
N VAL A 989 21.85 35.75 -9.69
CA VAL A 989 21.99 34.87 -10.87
C VAL A 989 20.96 33.76 -10.83
#